data_AF-A0A7C8MLY1-F1
#
_entry.id   AF-A0A7C8MLY1-F1
#
_cell.length_a   1.000
_cell.length_b   1.000
_cell.length_c   1.000
_cell.angle_alpha   90.00
_cell.angle_beta   90.00
_cell.angle_gamma   90.00
#
_symmetry.space_group_name_H-M   'P 1'
#
loop_
_entity.id
_entity.type
_entity.pdbx_description
1 polymer ?
#
loop_
_entity_poly.entity_id
_entity_poly.type
_entity_poly.pdbx_seq_one_letter_code
_entity_poly.pdbx_strand_id
1 'polypeptide(L)'
;MANSPDSHFRVIVVGAGVSGLTASHCLRKAGIDHVVLEKRDDVAPPRGFPHKLAHIRRPDGKLAGSNDLFQRFQKKYDYIILPFSLFTHPASRMNRGDDGSSGAPSRDFLHVLYEGLPDKSVIRTGVKITGLSETSTGIEVMLSDGTVERGDMVLGCDGVHSTMRGLMWEQMAKISPSLSIKNKEDGESPIRKYLSNPRLKIPEAAFKIEWKCLLGIGPAHRSLGESDLTYVHNPRFTFVLIAQPDCTYFIIPFLLEKPIRPSDRVRYTKDDAEALAASIADQPITESLKFGYLWQNRIRGALVSLEEGVLDCWHFGRVVLAGDAVHKATPNIALGGNTAMEDVVSLSNHLHRMLKKTGGNKPDAAALDAVFAQYQEERLERAKYVVTMSGLASRVQAEKTLLHKIAGLLIPLLPIGPVANHLGEYIRAGPKLDFVKIVDLASGRMPWRDEEEQTREMAMAGLGKQQKRFWEVIGAMGAPNLASFPTTKPAMLFKTTFNKTYMCGDTHSGSTLIVVPLVSGTLESIGDFEPKLKFNLNNGADWFQIDADKKHGRMCIKAVASDEEGVSICINTEGVIAMNEITMPLAFGAPDAKPSPFGFGVELFKIETGSEKYKTLENMVFAGSQRFTQEQGGMVGVEARISQVVPGEGME
;
A
#
# COMPACT_ATOMS: atom_id res chain seq x y z
N MET A 1 7.51 9.05 47.92
CA MET A 1 6.37 9.96 47.65
C MET A 1 5.44 9.20 46.72
N ALA A 2 4.21 8.92 47.15
CA ALA A 2 3.22 8.24 46.33
C ALA A 2 2.70 9.24 45.28
N ASN A 3 2.78 8.88 43.99
CA ASN A 3 2.22 9.69 42.91
C ASN A 3 0.71 9.81 43.09
N SER A 4 0.17 11.02 43.03
CA SER A 4 -1.27 11.27 43.06
C SER A 4 -1.94 10.65 41.82
N PRO A 5 -3.19 10.13 41.91
CA PRO A 5 -3.89 9.49 40.80
C PRO A 5 -4.07 10.37 39.54
N ASP A 6 -3.96 11.71 39.66
CA ASP A 6 -4.06 12.67 38.54
C ASP A 6 -2.81 12.75 37.63
N SER A 7 -1.74 12.01 37.90
CA SER A 7 -0.48 12.10 37.13
C SER A 7 -0.39 11.16 35.92
N HIS A 8 -1.30 10.19 35.78
CA HIS A 8 -1.22 9.19 34.71
C HIS A 8 -1.99 9.61 33.45
N PHE A 9 -1.42 9.29 32.28
CA PHE A 9 -2.04 9.55 30.98
C PHE A 9 -3.26 8.65 30.76
N ARG A 10 -4.41 9.26 30.43
CA ARG A 10 -5.71 8.59 30.30
C ARG A 10 -6.34 8.79 28.92
N VAL A 11 -6.79 7.70 28.30
CA VAL A 11 -7.45 7.69 26.98
C VAL A 11 -8.94 7.39 27.13
N ILE A 12 -9.80 8.23 26.55
CA ILE A 12 -11.23 7.94 26.41
C ILE A 12 -11.46 7.30 25.04
N VAL A 13 -11.80 6.02 25.00
CA VAL A 13 -12.14 5.30 23.77
C VAL A 13 -13.65 5.34 23.55
N VAL A 14 -14.09 5.65 22.34
CA VAL A 14 -15.51 5.83 22.01
C VAL A 14 -15.96 4.79 21.02
N GLY A 15 -16.87 3.92 21.43
CA GLY A 15 -17.36 2.76 20.70
C GLY A 15 -16.63 1.49 21.11
N ALA A 16 -17.37 0.46 21.52
CA ALA A 16 -16.85 -0.87 21.84
C ALA A 16 -17.03 -1.85 20.66
N GLY A 17 -16.79 -1.37 19.44
CA GLY A 17 -16.69 -2.20 18.24
C GLY A 17 -15.33 -2.92 18.14
N VAL A 18 -15.02 -3.46 16.96
CA VAL A 18 -13.76 -4.18 16.73
C VAL A 18 -12.55 -3.32 17.06
N SER A 19 -12.45 -2.10 16.53
CA SER A 19 -11.34 -1.19 16.82
C SER A 19 -11.30 -0.76 18.29
N GLY A 20 -12.45 -0.46 18.91
CA GLY A 20 -12.51 -0.01 20.30
C GLY A 20 -12.10 -1.07 21.34
N LEU A 21 -12.57 -2.31 21.17
CA LEU A 21 -12.15 -3.42 22.03
C LEU A 21 -10.68 -3.77 21.80
N THR A 22 -10.22 -3.74 20.54
CA THR A 22 -8.80 -3.87 20.20
C THR A 22 -7.97 -2.79 20.91
N ALA A 23 -8.47 -1.55 20.96
CA ALA A 23 -7.80 -0.43 21.62
C ALA A 23 -7.67 -0.68 23.11
N SER A 24 -8.73 -1.17 23.75
CA SER A 24 -8.67 -1.53 25.17
C SER A 24 -7.57 -2.55 25.46
N HIS A 25 -7.44 -3.61 24.64
CA HIS A 25 -6.36 -4.58 24.76
C HIS A 25 -4.97 -3.96 24.56
N CYS A 26 -4.78 -3.15 23.50
CA CYS A 26 -3.50 -2.52 23.21
C CYS A 26 -3.07 -1.53 24.32
N LEU A 27 -3.98 -0.65 24.74
CA LEU A 27 -3.72 0.37 25.76
C LEU A 27 -3.39 -0.28 27.10
N ARG A 28 -4.11 -1.36 27.46
CA ARG A 28 -3.81 -2.16 28.64
C ARG A 28 -2.41 -2.77 28.60
N LYS A 29 -2.04 -3.39 27.47
CA LYS A 29 -0.69 -3.95 27.29
C LYS A 29 0.40 -2.87 27.32
N ALA A 30 0.08 -1.65 26.91
CA ALA A 30 0.97 -0.49 27.01
C ALA A 30 1.02 0.13 28.42
N GLY A 31 0.20 -0.34 29.37
CA GLY A 31 0.10 0.24 30.72
C GLY A 31 -0.57 1.63 30.73
N ILE A 32 -1.43 1.93 29.76
CA ILE A 32 -2.11 3.22 29.61
C ILE A 32 -3.52 3.14 30.23
N ASP A 33 -3.85 4.08 31.11
CA ASP A 33 -5.19 4.19 31.70
C ASP A 33 -6.21 4.52 30.60
N HIS A 34 -7.37 3.86 30.62
CA HIS A 34 -8.39 4.10 29.62
C HIS A 34 -9.78 3.68 30.09
N VAL A 35 -10.79 4.28 29.45
CA VAL A 35 -12.19 3.89 29.54
C VAL A 35 -12.75 3.72 28.13
N VAL A 36 -13.62 2.73 27.93
CA VAL A 36 -14.35 2.52 26.67
C VAL A 36 -15.82 2.86 26.88
N LEU A 37 -16.34 3.77 26.08
CA LEU A 37 -17.73 4.22 26.14
C LEU A 37 -18.54 3.62 24.98
N GLU A 38 -19.58 2.85 25.29
CA GLU A 38 -20.44 2.21 24.29
C GLU A 38 -21.89 2.67 24.45
N LYS A 39 -22.49 3.09 23.32
CA LYS A 39 -23.86 3.61 23.27
C LYS A 39 -24.95 2.55 23.41
N ARG A 40 -24.61 1.29 23.16
CA ARG A 40 -25.50 0.13 23.32
C ARG A 40 -25.38 -0.40 24.73
N ASP A 41 -26.44 -1.03 25.21
CA ASP A 41 -26.43 -1.68 26.53
C ASP A 41 -25.58 -2.96 26.55
N ASP A 42 -25.31 -3.52 25.37
CA ASP A 42 -24.53 -4.74 25.15
C ASP A 42 -23.42 -4.48 24.11
N VAL A 43 -22.21 -4.95 24.43
CA VAL A 43 -20.99 -4.84 23.63
C VAL A 43 -20.95 -5.86 22.49
N ALA A 44 -21.58 -7.03 22.67
CA ALA A 44 -21.62 -8.10 21.68
C ALA A 44 -23.07 -8.49 21.33
N PRO A 45 -23.92 -7.54 20.89
CA PRO A 45 -25.31 -7.83 20.59
C PRO A 45 -25.38 -8.83 19.40
N PRO A 46 -26.44 -9.65 19.31
CA PRO A 46 -26.62 -10.65 18.25
C PRO A 46 -26.81 -10.06 16.83
N ARG A 47 -26.49 -8.77 16.62
CA ARG A 47 -26.80 -7.97 15.44
C ARG A 47 -25.62 -7.75 14.46
N GLY A 48 -24.40 -8.18 14.78
CA GLY A 48 -23.22 -7.99 13.89
C GLY A 48 -23.20 -8.90 12.65
N PHE A 49 -22.63 -8.42 11.54
CA PHE A 49 -22.34 -9.20 10.32
C PHE A 49 -20.87 -9.59 10.28
N PRO A 50 -20.49 -10.80 9.84
CA PRO A 50 -19.20 -11.45 10.14
C PRO A 50 -17.95 -10.64 9.80
N HIS A 51 -16.90 -10.80 10.62
CA HIS A 51 -15.52 -10.40 10.33
C HIS A 51 -14.74 -11.69 10.11
N LYS A 52 -13.89 -11.77 9.11
CA LYS A 52 -13.20 -13.04 8.89
C LYS A 52 -12.12 -13.34 9.99
N LEU A 53 -12.35 -14.29 10.94
CA LEU A 53 -11.44 -15.14 11.79
C LEU A 53 -11.94 -16.62 12.13
N ALA A 54 -11.43 -17.78 11.65
CA ALA A 54 -12.14 -19.09 11.54
C ALA A 54 -11.53 -20.14 12.41
N HIS A 55 -12.44 -21.02 12.77
CA HIS A 55 -12.30 -22.26 13.48
C HIS A 55 -11.46 -23.25 12.67
N ILE A 56 -10.42 -23.78 13.33
CA ILE A 56 -9.64 -24.92 12.85
C ILE A 56 -10.43 -26.20 13.16
N ARG A 57 -10.66 -27.03 12.16
CA ARG A 57 -10.98 -28.45 12.36
C ARG A 57 -9.66 -29.18 12.59
N ARG A 58 -9.49 -29.82 13.75
CA ARG A 58 -8.33 -30.67 14.03
C ARG A 58 -8.37 -31.91 13.12
N PRO A 59 -7.21 -32.56 12.83
CA PRO A 59 -7.16 -33.82 12.10
C PRO A 59 -8.00 -34.95 12.72
N ASP A 60 -8.39 -34.83 13.99
CA ASP A 60 -9.26 -35.77 14.72
C ASP A 60 -10.77 -35.50 14.55
N GLY A 61 -11.15 -34.50 13.75
CA GLY A 61 -12.54 -34.23 13.40
C GLY A 61 -13.38 -33.49 14.45
N LYS A 62 -12.81 -33.00 15.56
CA LYS A 62 -13.57 -32.24 16.59
C LYS A 62 -13.62 -30.73 16.29
N LEU A 63 -14.79 -30.12 16.52
CA LEU A 63 -15.02 -28.67 16.44
C LEU A 63 -14.36 -27.94 17.63
N ALA A 64 -13.60 -26.88 17.34
CA ALA A 64 -13.11 -25.95 18.33
C ALA A 64 -14.24 -25.02 18.81
N GLY A 65 -14.78 -25.26 20.00
CA GLY A 65 -15.70 -24.33 20.66
C GLY A 65 -15.04 -22.99 21.01
N SER A 66 -15.84 -22.00 21.39
CA SER A 66 -15.40 -20.65 21.83
C SER A 66 -14.25 -20.67 22.85
N ASN A 67 -14.22 -21.69 23.73
CA ASN A 67 -13.13 -21.90 24.69
C ASN A 67 -11.77 -22.23 24.05
N ASP A 68 -11.72 -22.91 22.89
CA ASP A 68 -10.44 -23.23 22.21
C ASP A 68 -9.95 -22.03 21.39
N LEU A 69 -10.86 -21.21 20.85
CA LEU A 69 -10.53 -19.91 20.23
C LEU A 69 -10.02 -18.93 21.29
N PHE A 70 -10.69 -18.85 22.43
CA PHE A 70 -10.29 -18.08 23.61
C PHE A 70 -8.96 -18.57 24.20
N GLN A 71 -8.76 -19.88 24.34
CA GLN A 71 -7.48 -20.45 24.78
C GLN A 71 -6.36 -20.27 23.76
N ARG A 72 -6.63 -20.23 22.45
CA ARG A 72 -5.61 -19.88 21.44
C ARG A 72 -5.29 -18.39 21.42
N PHE A 73 -6.29 -17.52 21.59
CA PHE A 73 -6.09 -16.10 21.83
C PHE A 73 -5.24 -15.87 23.10
N GLN A 74 -5.49 -16.62 24.18
CA GLN A 74 -4.75 -16.51 25.44
C GLN A 74 -3.39 -17.25 25.47
N LYS A 75 -3.24 -18.41 24.83
CA LYS A 75 -2.01 -19.24 24.88
C LYS A 75 -1.01 -18.97 23.75
N LYS A 76 -1.45 -18.51 22.58
CA LYS A 76 -0.58 -18.31 21.39
C LYS A 76 -0.29 -16.83 21.13
N TYR A 77 -1.08 -15.91 21.67
CA TYR A 77 -0.97 -14.49 21.35
C TYR A 77 -1.10 -13.60 22.58
N ASP A 78 0.02 -13.38 23.26
CA ASP A 78 0.24 -12.20 24.11
C ASP A 78 0.27 -10.88 23.28
N TYR A 79 -0.29 -10.88 22.06
CA TYR A 79 -0.16 -9.89 20.99
C TYR A 79 -1.45 -9.81 20.17
N ILE A 80 -1.75 -8.66 19.59
CA ILE A 80 -2.81 -8.59 18.56
C ILE A 80 -2.13 -8.84 17.21
N ILE A 81 -2.23 -10.07 16.70
CA ILE A 81 -1.84 -10.41 15.33
C ILE A 81 -3.12 -10.39 14.51
N LEU A 82 -3.12 -9.63 13.41
CA LEU A 82 -4.29 -9.37 12.60
C LEU A 82 -4.34 -10.35 11.43
N PRO A 83 -5.19 -11.40 11.50
CA PRO A 83 -5.31 -12.36 10.42
C PRO A 83 -6.07 -11.73 9.25
N PHE A 84 -5.30 -11.24 8.29
CA PHE A 84 -5.84 -10.72 7.05
C PHE A 84 -6.15 -11.85 6.08
N SER A 85 -7.25 -11.72 5.30
CA SER A 85 -7.73 -12.76 4.38
C SER A 85 -7.74 -12.31 2.93
N LEU A 86 -7.30 -13.18 2.03
CA LEU A 86 -7.89 -13.47 0.73
C LEU A 86 -7.25 -14.78 0.22
N PHE A 87 -8.06 -15.67 -0.33
CA PHE A 87 -7.69 -17.00 -0.84
C PHE A 87 -7.32 -18.06 0.20
N THR A 88 -8.25 -19.00 0.43
CA THR A 88 -7.97 -20.38 0.88
C THR A 88 -7.27 -21.21 -0.22
N HIS A 89 -6.56 -20.54 -1.14
CA HIS A 89 -5.80 -21.22 -2.18
C HIS A 89 -4.52 -21.80 -1.56
N PRO A 90 -4.10 -23.02 -1.92
CA PRO A 90 -2.88 -23.66 -1.40
C PRO A 90 -1.64 -22.75 -1.46
N ALA A 91 -1.54 -21.89 -2.47
CA ALA A 91 -0.45 -20.91 -2.62
C ALA A 91 -0.38 -19.88 -1.46
N SER A 92 -1.52 -19.39 -0.98
CA SER A 92 -1.56 -18.46 0.16
C SER A 92 -1.20 -19.17 1.47
N ARG A 93 -1.60 -20.44 1.62
CA ARG A 93 -1.18 -21.29 2.75
C ARG A 93 0.32 -21.58 2.70
N MET A 94 0.90 -21.85 1.54
CA MET A 94 2.35 -22.03 1.37
C MET A 94 3.16 -20.79 1.76
N ASN A 95 2.63 -19.58 1.51
CA ASN A 95 3.31 -18.34 1.87
C ASN A 95 3.38 -18.10 3.40
N ARG A 96 2.46 -18.68 4.20
CA ARG A 96 2.29 -18.34 5.63
C ARG A 96 2.17 -19.52 6.62
N GLY A 97 2.18 -20.76 6.14
CA GLY A 97 1.83 -21.93 6.96
C GLY A 97 0.33 -21.98 7.29
N ASP A 98 -0.06 -22.92 8.16
CA ASP A 98 -1.46 -23.13 8.62
C ASP A 98 -2.04 -21.98 9.46
N ASP A 99 -1.26 -20.92 9.73
CA ASP A 99 -1.73 -19.68 10.35
C ASP A 99 -2.49 -18.76 9.35
N GLY A 100 -2.48 -19.11 8.06
CA GLY A 100 -2.84 -18.23 6.94
C GLY A 100 -4.31 -18.26 6.48
N SER A 101 -5.28 -18.14 7.39
CA SER A 101 -6.62 -17.54 7.14
C SER A 101 -7.64 -18.05 8.13
N SER A 102 -8.54 -17.15 8.52
CA SER A 102 -9.50 -17.39 9.57
C SER A 102 -10.76 -16.54 9.21
N GLY A 103 -12.01 -17.09 9.16
CA GLY A 103 -13.40 -16.52 9.23
C GLY A 103 -14.34 -16.70 10.51
N ALA A 104 -14.86 -15.65 11.21
CA ALA A 104 -15.65 -15.75 12.48
C ALA A 104 -16.98 -14.99 12.35
N PRO A 105 -18.02 -15.41 13.08
CA PRO A 105 -19.17 -14.55 13.32
C PRO A 105 -18.73 -13.28 14.08
N SER A 106 -19.18 -12.09 13.65
CA SER A 106 -18.80 -10.83 14.32
C SER A 106 -19.24 -10.75 15.76
N ARG A 107 -20.32 -11.44 16.09
CA ARG A 107 -20.75 -11.62 17.48
C ARG A 107 -19.67 -12.37 18.25
N ASP A 108 -19.22 -13.52 17.73
CA ASP A 108 -18.28 -14.38 18.43
C ASP A 108 -16.90 -13.73 18.52
N PHE A 109 -16.50 -12.97 17.49
CA PHE A 109 -15.26 -12.19 17.56
C PHE A 109 -15.33 -11.03 18.56
N LEU A 110 -16.40 -10.22 18.56
CA LEU A 110 -16.58 -9.17 19.56
C LEU A 110 -16.74 -9.75 20.97
N HIS A 111 -17.42 -10.88 21.10
CA HIS A 111 -17.58 -11.61 22.36
C HIS A 111 -16.24 -12.15 22.85
N VAL A 112 -15.39 -12.70 21.97
CA VAL A 112 -14.03 -13.13 22.33
C VAL A 112 -13.17 -11.94 22.74
N LEU A 113 -13.21 -10.83 22.02
CA LEU A 113 -12.48 -9.61 22.40
C LEU A 113 -12.96 -9.08 23.76
N TYR A 114 -14.26 -9.08 24.01
CA TYR A 114 -14.86 -8.62 25.27
C TYR A 114 -14.56 -9.57 26.44
N GLU A 115 -14.79 -10.87 26.27
CA GLU A 115 -14.49 -11.88 27.29
C GLU A 115 -12.99 -12.01 27.57
N GLY A 116 -12.16 -11.71 26.56
CA GLY A 116 -10.70 -11.71 26.69
C GLY A 116 -10.16 -10.61 27.59
N LEU A 117 -10.96 -9.58 27.91
CA LEU A 117 -10.54 -8.52 28.81
C LEU A 117 -10.51 -9.03 30.25
N PRO A 118 -9.36 -8.93 30.95
CA PRO A 118 -9.27 -9.41 32.34
C PRO A 118 -10.03 -8.51 33.32
N ASP A 119 -10.33 -7.27 32.94
CA ASP A 119 -11.25 -6.39 33.66
C ASP A 119 -12.20 -5.74 32.66
N LYS A 120 -13.50 -5.98 32.87
CA LYS A 120 -14.60 -5.45 32.05
C LYS A 120 -15.13 -4.12 32.57
N SER A 121 -14.73 -3.70 33.79
CA SER A 121 -15.17 -2.44 34.40
C SER A 121 -14.69 -1.19 33.65
N VAL A 122 -13.64 -1.35 32.83
CA VAL A 122 -13.14 -0.32 31.91
C VAL A 122 -14.13 0.01 30.79
N ILE A 123 -15.17 -0.81 30.58
CA ILE A 123 -16.20 -0.60 29.56
C ILE A 123 -17.49 -0.10 30.23
N ARG A 124 -17.94 1.09 29.84
CA ARG A 124 -19.24 1.66 30.21
C ARG A 124 -20.21 1.54 29.04
N THR A 125 -21.27 0.75 29.19
CA THR A 125 -22.34 0.57 28.20
C THR A 125 -23.51 1.52 28.45
N GLY A 126 -24.42 1.63 27.48
CA GLY A 126 -25.64 2.46 27.56
C GLY A 126 -25.38 3.97 27.55
N VAL A 127 -24.14 4.41 27.32
CA VAL A 127 -23.75 5.83 27.39
C VAL A 127 -23.39 6.36 26.01
N LYS A 128 -24.03 7.47 25.61
CA LYS A 128 -23.73 8.17 24.36
C LYS A 128 -22.94 9.43 24.66
N ILE A 129 -22.02 9.76 23.77
CA ILE A 129 -21.38 11.08 23.79
C ILE A 129 -22.31 12.10 23.17
N THR A 130 -22.43 13.25 23.82
CA THR A 130 -23.26 14.37 23.39
C THR A 130 -22.46 15.63 23.09
N GLY A 131 -21.23 15.72 23.60
CA GLY A 131 -20.33 16.84 23.32
C GLY A 131 -18.91 16.61 23.81
N LEU A 132 -18.03 17.53 23.45
CA LEU A 132 -16.68 17.63 24.00
C LEU A 132 -16.34 19.08 24.40
N SER A 133 -15.36 19.20 25.29
CA SER A 133 -14.67 20.45 25.58
C SER A 133 -13.20 20.15 25.86
N GLU A 134 -12.30 20.76 25.10
CA GLU A 134 -10.88 20.73 25.45
C GLU A 134 -10.57 21.73 26.57
N THR A 135 -9.62 21.35 27.43
CA THR A 135 -9.07 22.18 28.50
C THR A 135 -7.58 22.38 28.26
N SER A 136 -6.91 23.23 29.03
CA SER A 136 -5.46 23.44 28.90
C SER A 136 -4.65 22.15 29.13
N THR A 137 -5.16 21.23 29.95
CA THR A 137 -4.43 20.04 30.39
C THR A 137 -5.01 18.72 29.87
N GLY A 138 -6.18 18.72 29.23
CA GLY A 138 -6.86 17.49 28.81
C GLY A 138 -8.15 17.76 28.03
N ILE A 139 -9.06 16.78 28.03
CA ILE A 139 -10.33 16.82 27.31
C ILE A 139 -11.46 16.24 28.16
N GLU A 140 -12.61 16.91 28.12
CA GLU A 140 -13.85 16.53 28.79
C GLU A 140 -14.88 16.06 27.77
N VAL A 141 -15.48 14.91 28.02
CA VAL A 141 -16.49 14.28 27.17
C VAL A 141 -17.82 14.27 27.93
N MET A 142 -18.82 14.95 27.38
CA MET A 142 -20.17 15.00 27.93
C MET A 142 -20.97 13.77 27.49
N LEU A 143 -21.64 13.13 28.45
CA LEU A 143 -22.40 11.91 28.24
C LEU A 143 -23.92 12.13 28.33
N SER A 144 -24.68 11.22 27.73
CA SER A 144 -26.15 11.27 27.69
C SER A 144 -26.82 11.07 29.05
N ASP A 145 -26.10 10.52 30.03
CA ASP A 145 -26.56 10.38 31.42
C ASP A 145 -26.31 11.66 32.26
N GLY A 146 -25.78 12.72 31.63
CA GLY A 146 -25.43 13.99 32.28
C GLY A 146 -24.06 13.98 32.96
N THR A 147 -23.35 12.83 32.98
CA THR A 147 -22.00 12.75 33.54
C THR A 147 -20.95 13.26 32.55
N VAL A 148 -19.76 13.58 33.07
CA VAL A 148 -18.62 14.03 32.28
C VAL A 148 -17.44 13.11 32.52
N GLU A 149 -16.87 12.57 31.45
CA GLU A 149 -15.63 11.80 31.50
C GLU A 149 -14.44 12.70 31.17
N ARG A 150 -13.36 12.58 31.95
CA ARG A 150 -12.15 13.39 31.82
C ARG A 150 -11.00 12.49 31.37
N GLY A 151 -10.19 12.98 30.45
CA GLY A 151 -9.00 12.28 29.95
C GLY A 151 -8.00 13.25 29.33
N ASP A 152 -6.90 12.72 28.81
CA ASP A 152 -5.87 13.52 28.14
C ASP A 152 -6.04 13.49 26.60
N MET A 153 -6.73 12.47 26.08
CA MET A 153 -7.13 12.36 24.67
C MET A 153 -8.40 11.52 24.49
N VAL A 154 -9.04 11.66 23.33
CA VAL A 154 -10.19 10.85 22.88
C VAL A 154 -9.82 10.07 21.62
N LEU A 155 -10.07 8.76 21.63
CA LEU A 155 -9.99 7.87 20.46
C LEU A 155 -11.39 7.50 19.97
N GLY A 156 -11.80 8.05 18.83
CA GLY A 156 -13.07 7.76 18.16
C GLY A 156 -13.03 6.45 17.36
N CYS A 157 -13.73 5.43 17.87
CA CYS A 157 -13.90 4.10 17.28
C CYS A 157 -15.40 3.77 17.04
N ASP A 158 -16.25 4.78 16.87
CA ASP A 158 -17.71 4.69 16.86
C ASP A 158 -18.32 4.48 15.46
N GLY A 159 -17.48 4.08 14.51
CA GLY A 159 -17.86 3.52 13.22
C GLY A 159 -18.24 4.54 12.14
N VAL A 160 -18.86 4.07 11.07
CA VAL A 160 -19.13 4.88 9.87
C VAL A 160 -20.06 6.06 10.11
N HIS A 161 -20.87 6.01 11.16
CA HIS A 161 -21.73 7.11 11.61
C HIS A 161 -21.17 7.83 12.84
N SER A 162 -19.84 7.96 12.89
CA SER A 162 -19.11 8.52 14.01
C SER A 162 -19.68 9.87 14.47
N THR A 163 -20.16 9.91 15.70
CA THR A 163 -20.50 11.13 16.43
C THR A 163 -19.22 11.88 16.76
N MET A 164 -18.15 11.16 17.14
CA MET A 164 -16.86 11.77 17.46
C MET A 164 -16.27 12.54 16.28
N ARG A 165 -16.41 12.00 15.07
CA ARG A 165 -16.01 12.70 13.84
C ARG A 165 -16.77 14.02 13.68
N GLY A 166 -18.10 14.03 13.81
CA GLY A 166 -18.88 15.27 13.70
C GLY A 166 -18.44 16.32 14.72
N LEU A 167 -18.31 15.89 15.96
CA LEU A 167 -17.87 16.69 17.09
C LEU A 167 -16.45 17.29 16.93
N MET A 168 -15.48 16.50 16.43
CA MET A 168 -14.13 16.96 16.10
C MET A 168 -14.15 18.07 15.04
N TRP A 169 -14.97 17.91 14.00
CA TRP A 169 -15.12 18.91 12.93
C TRP A 169 -15.81 20.19 13.42
N GLU A 170 -16.81 20.08 14.29
CA GLU A 170 -17.46 21.24 14.92
C GLU A 170 -16.48 22.04 15.78
N GLN A 171 -15.62 21.36 16.54
CA GLN A 171 -14.59 22.02 17.35
C GLN A 171 -13.57 22.74 16.47
N MET A 172 -13.11 22.09 15.39
CA MET A 172 -12.21 22.71 14.41
C MET A 172 -12.84 23.99 13.83
N ALA A 173 -14.12 23.95 13.47
CA ALA A 173 -14.87 25.09 12.93
C ALA A 173 -14.99 26.28 13.90
N LYS A 174 -15.07 26.03 15.22
CA LYS A 174 -15.15 27.08 16.25
C LYS A 174 -13.84 27.86 16.43
N ILE A 175 -12.69 27.20 16.28
CA ILE A 175 -11.36 27.81 16.52
C ILE A 175 -10.87 28.65 15.34
N SER A 176 -11.38 28.40 14.14
CA SER A 176 -11.13 29.27 12.99
C SER A 176 -12.45 29.55 12.27
N PRO A 177 -13.15 30.65 12.59
CA PRO A 177 -14.41 31.04 11.95
C PRO A 177 -14.30 31.20 10.42
N SER A 178 -13.08 31.34 9.88
CA SER A 178 -12.75 31.27 8.44
C SER A 178 -12.92 29.87 7.81
N LEU A 179 -13.23 28.85 8.61
CA LEU A 179 -13.81 27.55 8.22
C LEU A 179 -15.30 27.63 7.91
N SER A 180 -15.98 28.71 8.32
CA SER A 180 -17.34 28.96 7.88
C SER A 180 -17.35 29.31 6.39
N ILE A 181 -18.43 28.95 5.70
CA ILE A 181 -18.55 28.94 4.23
C ILE A 181 -18.38 30.34 3.56
N LYS A 182 -18.03 31.42 4.27
CA LYS A 182 -17.85 32.76 3.67
C LYS A 182 -16.66 33.58 4.21
N ASN A 183 -15.70 33.73 3.29
CA ASN A 183 -14.73 34.81 3.01
C ASN A 183 -13.65 35.29 4.00
N LYS A 184 -12.52 35.64 3.36
CA LYS A 184 -11.19 36.05 3.82
C LYS A 184 -11.17 37.49 4.37
N GLU A 185 -10.30 37.76 5.35
CA GLU A 185 -9.01 38.45 5.18
C GLU A 185 -8.22 38.48 6.50
N ASP A 186 -6.90 38.33 6.36
CA ASP A 186 -5.80 38.67 7.28
C ASP A 186 -5.36 37.76 8.46
N GLY A 187 -4.06 37.44 8.46
CA GLY A 187 -3.20 37.25 9.65
C GLY A 187 -3.12 35.86 10.30
N GLU A 188 -2.25 35.00 9.76
CA GLU A 188 -1.80 33.66 10.19
C GLU A 188 -2.37 32.94 11.44
N SER A 189 -2.98 31.78 11.20
CA SER A 189 -3.39 30.76 12.18
C SER A 189 -2.82 29.38 11.79
N PRO A 190 -2.35 28.53 12.72
CA PRO A 190 -1.77 27.20 12.46
C PRO A 190 -2.69 26.25 11.67
N ILE A 191 -3.99 26.51 11.61
CA ILE A 191 -5.01 25.65 10.99
C ILE A 191 -5.19 25.94 9.48
N ARG A 192 -4.60 27.02 8.94
CA ARG A 192 -4.74 27.40 7.51
C ARG A 192 -4.14 26.38 6.53
N LYS A 193 -3.16 25.55 6.95
CA LYS A 193 -2.55 24.49 6.12
C LYS A 193 -3.55 23.41 5.72
N TYR A 194 -4.52 23.11 6.58
CA TYR A 194 -5.52 22.07 6.31
C TYR A 194 -6.58 22.54 5.32
N LEU A 195 -6.82 23.85 5.21
CA LEU A 195 -7.98 24.42 4.53
C LEU A 195 -7.68 25.24 3.29
N SER A 196 -6.42 25.62 3.08
CA SER A 196 -5.96 26.14 1.79
C SER A 196 -5.84 25.04 0.73
N ASN A 197 -6.03 23.77 1.12
CA ASN A 197 -5.95 22.63 0.21
C ASN A 197 -7.34 22.29 -0.35
N PRO A 198 -7.66 22.65 -1.61
CA PRO A 198 -8.90 22.22 -2.27
C PRO A 198 -9.05 20.70 -2.42
N ARG A 199 -8.08 19.90 -1.96
CA ARG A 199 -8.12 18.44 -1.90
C ARG A 199 -8.60 17.88 -0.57
N LEU A 200 -8.79 18.68 0.50
CA LEU A 200 -9.28 18.19 1.79
C LEU A 200 -10.78 17.88 1.72
N LYS A 201 -11.16 16.60 1.78
CA LYS A 201 -12.56 16.18 1.81
C LYS A 201 -13.12 16.29 3.22
N ILE A 202 -14.07 17.21 3.39
CA ILE A 202 -14.96 17.22 4.57
C ILE A 202 -15.77 15.91 4.62
N PRO A 203 -16.32 15.50 5.78
CA PRO A 203 -16.94 14.18 5.95
C PRO A 203 -17.98 13.82 4.89
N GLU A 204 -18.78 14.79 4.46
CA GLU A 204 -19.83 14.63 3.45
C GLU A 204 -19.28 14.36 2.03
N ALA A 205 -18.07 14.86 1.73
CA ALA A 205 -17.40 14.63 0.45
C ALA A 205 -16.47 13.40 0.49
N ALA A 206 -16.06 12.98 1.69
CA ALA A 206 -15.13 11.86 1.90
C ALA A 206 -15.81 10.50 1.71
N PHE A 207 -17.07 10.38 2.12
CA PHE A 207 -17.87 9.16 1.99
C PHE A 207 -18.95 9.32 0.94
N LYS A 208 -19.23 8.22 0.23
CA LYS A 208 -20.38 8.12 -0.67
C LYS A 208 -21.08 6.79 -0.46
N ILE A 209 -22.37 6.74 -0.77
CA ILE A 209 -23.16 5.52 -0.76
C ILE A 209 -23.47 5.18 -2.21
N GLU A 210 -22.80 4.17 -2.76
CA GLU A 210 -23.09 3.61 -4.08
C GLU A 210 -23.88 2.30 -4.02
N TRP A 211 -24.03 1.73 -2.83
CA TRP A 211 -24.56 0.39 -2.65
C TRP A 211 -25.61 0.33 -1.55
N LYS A 212 -26.63 -0.50 -1.76
CA LYS A 212 -27.44 -1.08 -0.69
C LYS A 212 -27.11 -2.56 -0.58
N CYS A 213 -27.29 -3.18 0.57
CA CYS A 213 -26.85 -4.56 0.78
C CYS A 213 -27.87 -5.37 1.57
N LEU A 214 -28.32 -6.48 0.98
CA LEU A 214 -28.99 -7.52 1.74
C LEU A 214 -27.94 -8.31 2.48
N LEU A 215 -28.06 -8.32 3.79
CA LEU A 215 -27.16 -9.00 4.69
C LEU A 215 -27.97 -9.99 5.51
N GLY A 216 -27.48 -11.22 5.68
CA GLY A 216 -28.17 -12.18 6.52
C GLY A 216 -27.37 -13.42 6.89
N ILE A 217 -28.01 -14.24 7.70
CA ILE A 217 -27.52 -15.49 8.24
C ILE A 217 -28.61 -16.52 8.00
N GLY A 218 -28.27 -17.63 7.36
CA GLY A 218 -29.13 -18.79 7.18
C GLY A 218 -28.47 -20.07 7.68
N PRO A 219 -29.18 -21.21 7.62
CA PRO A 219 -28.61 -22.52 7.91
C PRO A 219 -27.49 -22.85 6.93
N ALA A 220 -26.54 -23.70 7.37
CA ALA A 220 -25.56 -24.28 6.46
C ALA A 220 -26.24 -25.03 5.32
N HIS A 221 -25.66 -24.96 4.12
CA HIS A 221 -26.15 -25.69 2.96
C HIS A 221 -25.00 -26.47 2.31
N ARG A 222 -25.19 -27.78 2.13
CA ARG A 222 -24.14 -28.70 1.66
C ARG A 222 -23.53 -28.30 0.32
N SER A 223 -24.32 -27.71 -0.59
CA SER A 223 -23.83 -27.28 -1.90
C SER A 223 -22.85 -26.09 -1.86
N LEU A 224 -22.77 -25.38 -0.73
CA LEU A 224 -21.84 -24.27 -0.53
C LEU A 224 -20.51 -24.74 0.11
N GLY A 225 -20.37 -26.03 0.39
CA GLY A 225 -19.18 -26.58 1.04
C GLY A 225 -19.08 -26.25 2.53
N GLU A 226 -17.94 -26.59 3.14
CA GLU A 226 -17.62 -26.31 4.54
C GLU A 226 -16.44 -25.33 4.59
N SER A 227 -16.65 -24.13 5.18
CA SER A 227 -15.63 -23.07 5.27
C SER A 227 -15.24 -22.40 3.95
N ASP A 228 -16.08 -22.53 2.92
CA ASP A 228 -15.86 -21.90 1.63
C ASP A 228 -16.36 -20.46 1.56
N LEU A 229 -15.72 -19.69 0.69
CA LEU A 229 -16.13 -18.34 0.30
C LEU A 229 -16.55 -18.39 -1.17
N THR A 230 -17.83 -18.17 -1.43
CA THR A 230 -18.41 -18.23 -2.77
C THR A 230 -18.76 -16.84 -3.25
N TYR A 231 -18.31 -16.50 -4.45
CA TYR A 231 -18.75 -15.32 -5.19
C TYR A 231 -19.59 -15.74 -6.38
N VAL A 232 -20.75 -15.12 -6.57
CA VAL A 232 -21.55 -15.26 -7.78
C VAL A 232 -21.79 -13.89 -8.36
N HIS A 233 -21.22 -13.65 -9.54
CA HIS A 233 -21.25 -12.34 -10.20
C HIS A 233 -22.56 -12.19 -10.98
N ASN A 234 -23.20 -11.03 -10.84
CA ASN A 234 -24.41 -10.71 -11.58
C ASN A 234 -24.35 -9.25 -12.06
N PRO A 235 -25.12 -8.90 -13.11
CA PRO A 235 -25.30 -7.50 -13.47
C PRO A 235 -25.92 -6.71 -12.31
N ARG A 236 -25.15 -5.74 -11.80
CA ARG A 236 -25.51 -4.78 -10.75
C ARG A 236 -25.63 -5.31 -9.32
N PHE A 237 -25.38 -6.59 -9.07
CA PHE A 237 -25.31 -7.13 -7.71
C PHE A 237 -24.38 -8.35 -7.67
N THR A 238 -23.96 -8.77 -6.49
CA THR A 238 -23.17 -10.01 -6.36
C THR A 238 -23.56 -10.76 -5.10
N PHE A 239 -23.57 -12.09 -5.16
CA PHE A 239 -23.65 -12.90 -3.97
C PHE A 239 -22.25 -13.10 -3.40
N VAL A 240 -22.06 -12.72 -2.13
CA VAL A 240 -20.88 -13.10 -1.34
C VAL A 240 -21.37 -14.00 -0.22
N LEU A 241 -21.06 -15.29 -0.31
CA LEU A 241 -21.47 -16.28 0.69
C LEU A 241 -20.26 -16.80 1.46
N ILE A 242 -20.40 -16.86 2.78
CA ILE A 242 -19.40 -17.44 3.67
C ILE A 242 -20.06 -18.64 4.33
N ALA A 243 -19.73 -19.83 3.84
CA ALA A 243 -20.23 -21.08 4.42
C ALA A 243 -19.44 -21.41 5.69
N GLN A 244 -20.16 -21.82 6.73
CA GLN A 244 -19.62 -22.35 7.98
C GLN A 244 -20.28 -23.71 8.25
N PRO A 245 -19.72 -24.55 9.15
CA PRO A 245 -20.28 -25.88 9.41
C PRO A 245 -21.76 -25.89 9.83
N ASP A 246 -22.21 -24.84 10.54
CA ASP A 246 -23.55 -24.74 11.13
C ASP A 246 -24.42 -23.64 10.49
N CYS A 247 -23.82 -22.66 9.82
CA CYS A 247 -24.54 -21.54 9.23
C CYS A 247 -23.92 -21.06 7.91
N THR A 248 -24.65 -20.20 7.19
CA THR A 248 -24.16 -19.49 6.01
C THR A 248 -24.46 -18.02 6.15
N TYR A 249 -23.44 -17.19 5.99
CA TYR A 249 -23.59 -15.75 5.87
C TYR A 249 -23.72 -15.38 4.42
N PHE A 250 -24.66 -14.50 4.10
CA PHE A 250 -24.78 -13.93 2.76
C PHE A 250 -24.76 -12.41 2.83
N ILE A 251 -23.92 -11.82 1.99
CA ILE A 251 -23.70 -10.40 1.83
C ILE A 251 -23.92 -10.10 0.35
N ILE A 252 -24.97 -9.34 0.04
CA ILE A 252 -25.43 -9.16 -1.33
C ILE A 252 -25.51 -7.66 -1.62
N PRO A 253 -24.40 -7.02 -2.02
CA PRO A 253 -24.42 -5.62 -2.42
C PRO A 253 -25.13 -5.46 -3.77
N PHE A 254 -25.99 -4.45 -3.85
CA PHE A 254 -26.71 -3.99 -5.03
C PHE A 254 -26.28 -2.56 -5.35
N LEU A 255 -25.90 -2.33 -6.60
CA LEU A 255 -25.51 -1.02 -7.09
C LEU A 255 -26.74 -0.10 -7.22
N LEU A 256 -26.72 1.05 -6.54
CA LEU A 256 -27.74 2.08 -6.66
C LEU A 256 -27.77 2.68 -8.09
N GLU A 257 -28.91 3.22 -8.49
CA GLU A 257 -29.02 3.91 -9.78
C GLU A 257 -28.10 5.14 -9.85
N LYS A 258 -28.03 5.88 -8.75
CA LYS A 258 -27.15 7.02 -8.58
C LYS A 258 -26.50 6.95 -7.19
N PRO A 259 -25.22 7.32 -7.06
CA PRO A 259 -24.60 7.52 -5.76
C PRO A 259 -25.37 8.58 -4.97
N ILE A 260 -25.55 8.34 -3.67
CA ILE A 260 -26.13 9.32 -2.74
C ILE A 260 -25.10 9.70 -1.68
N ARG A 261 -25.31 10.84 -1.04
CA ARG A 261 -24.43 11.33 0.02
C ARG A 261 -24.81 10.72 1.38
N PRO A 262 -23.89 10.70 2.36
CA PRO A 262 -24.20 10.23 3.71
C PRO A 262 -25.37 10.95 4.39
N SER A 263 -25.59 12.24 4.12
CA SER A 263 -26.75 13.00 4.62
C SER A 263 -28.09 12.50 4.04
N ASP A 264 -28.07 12.01 2.80
CA ASP A 264 -29.25 11.49 2.10
C ASP A 264 -29.48 9.98 2.36
N ARG A 265 -28.80 9.40 3.36
CA ARG A 265 -28.83 7.96 3.62
C ARG A 265 -30.24 7.45 3.89
N VAL A 266 -30.63 6.44 3.13
CA VAL A 266 -31.91 5.73 3.30
C VAL A 266 -31.83 4.74 4.46
N ARG A 267 -32.84 4.76 5.34
CA ARG A 267 -33.10 3.71 6.33
C ARG A 267 -34.13 2.75 5.77
N TYR A 268 -33.71 1.53 5.47
CA TYR A 268 -34.58 0.51 4.91
C TYR A 268 -35.38 -0.19 6.01
N THR A 269 -36.64 -0.48 5.69
CA THR A 269 -37.55 -1.27 6.51
C THR A 269 -37.36 -2.77 6.26
N LYS A 270 -38.06 -3.59 7.05
CA LYS A 270 -38.11 -5.03 6.80
C LYS A 270 -38.78 -5.33 5.45
N ASP A 271 -39.85 -4.61 5.12
CA ASP A 271 -40.60 -4.82 3.88
C ASP A 271 -39.75 -4.47 2.64
N ASP A 272 -38.91 -3.44 2.73
CA ASP A 272 -37.91 -3.13 1.68
C ASP A 272 -36.94 -4.30 1.47
N ALA A 273 -36.52 -4.95 2.56
CA ALA A 273 -35.64 -6.12 2.49
C ALA A 273 -36.36 -7.33 1.89
N GLU A 274 -37.60 -7.60 2.28
CA GLU A 274 -38.40 -8.69 1.68
C GLU A 274 -38.63 -8.46 0.18
N ALA A 275 -39.01 -7.24 -0.21
CA ALA A 275 -39.27 -6.90 -1.61
C ALA A 275 -38.02 -7.07 -2.49
N LEU A 276 -36.87 -6.59 -2.02
CA LEU A 276 -35.61 -6.74 -2.74
C LEU A 276 -35.18 -8.22 -2.80
N ALA A 277 -35.35 -8.97 -1.72
CA ALA A 277 -35.03 -10.39 -1.72
C ALA A 277 -35.92 -11.20 -2.66
N ALA A 278 -37.22 -10.87 -2.71
CA ALA A 278 -38.16 -11.47 -3.64
C ALA A 278 -37.76 -11.25 -5.10
N SER A 279 -37.25 -10.05 -5.45
CA SER A 279 -36.84 -9.75 -6.84
C SER A 279 -35.67 -10.60 -7.37
N ILE A 280 -34.90 -11.23 -6.47
CA ILE A 280 -33.78 -12.10 -6.82
C ILE A 280 -33.95 -13.53 -6.28
N ALA A 281 -35.15 -13.90 -5.84
CA ALA A 281 -35.39 -15.19 -5.19
C ALA A 281 -35.05 -16.38 -6.11
N ASP A 282 -35.31 -16.26 -7.41
CA ASP A 282 -35.05 -17.30 -8.39
C ASP A 282 -33.60 -17.37 -8.88
N GLN A 283 -32.75 -16.41 -8.48
CA GLN A 283 -31.36 -16.38 -8.92
C GLN A 283 -30.59 -17.58 -8.34
N PRO A 284 -29.90 -18.35 -9.20
CA PRO A 284 -29.10 -19.48 -8.76
C PRO A 284 -27.84 -19.00 -8.04
N ILE A 285 -27.54 -19.62 -6.91
CA ILE A 285 -26.26 -19.49 -6.20
C ILE A 285 -25.34 -20.65 -6.58
N THR A 286 -25.90 -21.85 -6.67
CA THR A 286 -25.26 -23.05 -7.19
C THR A 286 -26.23 -23.75 -8.12
N GLU A 287 -25.79 -24.80 -8.82
CA GLU A 287 -26.66 -25.64 -9.67
C GLU A 287 -27.88 -26.20 -8.92
N SER A 288 -27.77 -26.37 -7.59
CA SER A 288 -28.82 -26.96 -6.74
C SER A 288 -29.42 -26.00 -5.70
N LEU A 289 -28.98 -24.73 -5.64
CA LEU A 289 -29.39 -23.78 -4.61
C LEU A 289 -29.76 -22.43 -5.22
N LYS A 290 -30.97 -21.96 -4.94
CA LYS A 290 -31.45 -20.61 -5.25
C LYS A 290 -31.41 -19.69 -4.04
N PHE A 291 -31.30 -18.39 -4.26
CA PHE A 291 -31.28 -17.42 -3.15
C PHE A 291 -32.57 -17.38 -2.33
N GLY A 292 -33.73 -17.57 -2.95
CA GLY A 292 -35.03 -17.55 -2.26
C GLY A 292 -35.09 -18.57 -1.11
N TYR A 293 -34.46 -19.73 -1.28
CA TYR A 293 -34.34 -20.73 -0.21
C TYR A 293 -33.55 -20.21 0.98
N LEU A 294 -32.37 -19.61 0.74
CA LEU A 294 -31.54 -19.04 1.82
C LEU A 294 -32.25 -17.90 2.54
N TRP A 295 -32.93 -17.04 1.79
CA TRP A 295 -33.68 -15.94 2.39
C TRP A 295 -34.83 -16.48 3.24
N GLN A 296 -35.68 -17.37 2.73
CA GLN A 296 -36.83 -17.92 3.47
C GLN A 296 -36.42 -18.64 4.76
N ASN A 297 -35.31 -19.38 4.73
CA ASN A 297 -34.80 -20.13 5.88
C ASN A 297 -33.83 -19.31 6.75
N ARG A 298 -33.68 -18.01 6.50
CA ARG A 298 -32.74 -17.17 7.24
C ARG A 298 -33.08 -17.13 8.73
N ILE A 299 -32.05 -17.20 9.56
CA ILE A 299 -32.12 -16.88 10.99
C ILE A 299 -32.33 -15.37 11.16
N ARG A 300 -31.64 -14.56 10.33
CA ARG A 300 -31.74 -13.10 10.35
C ARG A 300 -31.41 -12.51 8.98
N GLY A 301 -32.06 -11.40 8.64
CA GLY A 301 -31.73 -10.62 7.46
C GLY A 301 -32.09 -9.15 7.63
N ALA A 302 -31.35 -8.27 6.97
CA ALA A 302 -31.62 -6.84 6.90
C ALA A 302 -31.11 -6.24 5.60
N LEU A 303 -31.70 -5.12 5.20
CA LEU A 303 -31.20 -4.27 4.12
C LEU A 303 -30.54 -3.03 4.71
N VAL A 304 -29.33 -2.71 4.28
CA VAL A 304 -28.58 -1.54 4.76
C VAL A 304 -27.98 -0.76 3.61
N SER A 305 -27.69 0.52 3.84
CA SER A 305 -26.80 1.30 2.96
C SER A 305 -25.35 0.90 3.25
N LEU A 306 -24.49 0.88 2.22
CA LEU A 306 -23.05 0.72 2.39
C LEU A 306 -22.33 1.98 1.91
N GLU A 307 -21.70 2.67 2.86
CA GLU A 307 -20.77 3.73 2.58
C GLU A 307 -19.43 3.17 2.09
N GLU A 308 -18.74 3.94 1.26
CA GLU A 308 -17.33 3.73 0.93
C GLU A 308 -16.60 5.09 0.91
N GLY A 309 -15.38 5.14 1.43
CA GLY A 309 -14.61 6.38 1.47
C GLY A 309 -13.42 6.36 2.43
N VAL A 310 -12.56 7.36 2.30
CA VAL A 310 -11.44 7.64 3.21
C VAL A 310 -11.43 9.14 3.50
N LEU A 311 -11.37 9.50 4.77
CA LEU A 311 -11.25 10.86 5.25
C LEU A 311 -9.81 11.33 5.15
N ASP A 312 -9.58 12.62 4.84
CA ASP A 312 -8.22 13.16 4.71
C ASP A 312 -7.64 13.69 6.04
N CYS A 313 -8.47 13.87 7.07
CA CYS A 313 -8.07 14.38 8.39
C CYS A 313 -8.64 13.47 9.48
N TRP A 314 -7.76 12.79 10.22
CA TRP A 314 -8.12 11.74 11.19
C TRP A 314 -8.02 12.23 12.63
N HIS A 315 -7.46 13.41 12.86
CA HIS A 315 -7.28 13.97 14.20
C HIS A 315 -7.39 15.50 14.19
N PHE A 316 -7.72 16.05 15.34
CA PHE A 316 -7.65 17.47 15.62
C PHE A 316 -7.58 17.68 17.14
N GLY A 317 -6.64 18.52 17.59
CA GLY A 317 -6.45 18.77 19.02
C GLY A 317 -6.16 17.47 19.78
N ARG A 318 -6.98 17.17 20.79
CA ARG A 318 -6.86 15.96 21.62
C ARG A 318 -7.74 14.80 21.13
N VAL A 319 -8.32 14.90 19.94
CA VAL A 319 -9.19 13.88 19.33
C VAL A 319 -8.49 13.21 18.15
N VAL A 320 -8.51 11.88 18.12
CA VAL A 320 -8.05 11.05 16.99
C VAL A 320 -9.09 9.97 16.67
N LEU A 321 -9.20 9.58 15.41
CA LEU A 321 -10.19 8.64 14.91
C LEU A 321 -9.53 7.39 14.31
N ALA A 322 -10.19 6.24 14.40
CA ALA A 322 -9.70 4.97 13.85
C ALA A 322 -10.81 4.09 13.26
N GLY A 323 -10.44 3.20 12.33
CA GLY A 323 -11.34 2.26 11.68
C GLY A 323 -12.40 2.92 10.81
N ASP A 324 -13.61 2.37 10.85
CA ASP A 324 -14.77 2.83 10.08
C ASP A 324 -15.10 4.32 10.29
N ALA A 325 -14.61 4.95 11.37
CA ALA A 325 -14.74 6.39 11.59
C ALA A 325 -13.94 7.25 10.59
N VAL A 326 -12.89 6.70 9.98
CA VAL A 326 -12.02 7.44 9.04
C VAL A 326 -11.89 6.79 7.67
N HIS A 327 -12.07 5.47 7.56
CA HIS A 327 -12.09 4.79 6.28
C HIS A 327 -13.11 3.67 6.29
N LYS A 328 -13.88 3.58 5.20
CA LYS A 328 -14.91 2.56 5.02
C LYS A 328 -14.69 1.86 3.69
N ALA A 329 -14.37 0.57 3.77
CA ALA A 329 -14.32 -0.31 2.62
C ALA A 329 -15.67 -1.01 2.41
N THR A 330 -16.00 -1.31 1.15
CA THR A 330 -17.07 -2.27 0.86
C THR A 330 -16.69 -3.66 1.41
N PRO A 331 -17.66 -4.54 1.71
CA PRO A 331 -17.40 -5.78 2.45
C PRO A 331 -16.70 -6.87 1.62
N ASN A 332 -16.55 -6.70 0.30
CA ASN A 332 -16.29 -7.78 -0.65
C ASN A 332 -14.95 -8.49 -0.47
N ILE A 333 -13.90 -7.77 -0.02
CA ILE A 333 -12.59 -8.38 0.26
C ILE A 333 -12.39 -8.73 1.74
N ALA A 334 -13.34 -8.38 2.61
CA ALA A 334 -13.33 -8.65 4.06
C ALA A 334 -12.15 -8.03 4.85
N LEU A 335 -11.67 -6.86 4.43
CA LEU A 335 -10.46 -6.25 5.00
C LEU A 335 -10.71 -5.03 5.88
N GLY A 336 -11.91 -4.46 5.88
CA GLY A 336 -12.23 -3.27 6.68
C GLY A 336 -11.99 -3.43 8.19
N GLY A 337 -12.44 -4.55 8.77
CA GLY A 337 -12.19 -4.84 10.19
C GLY A 337 -10.72 -5.04 10.52
N ASN A 338 -9.96 -5.65 9.59
CA ASN A 338 -8.51 -5.83 9.77
C ASN A 338 -7.79 -4.49 9.77
N THR A 339 -8.06 -3.65 8.77
CA THR A 339 -7.51 -2.29 8.69
C THR A 339 -7.85 -1.47 9.94
N ALA A 340 -9.07 -1.60 10.48
CA ALA A 340 -9.48 -0.92 11.70
C ALA A 340 -8.70 -1.35 12.96
N MET A 341 -8.31 -2.62 13.05
CA MET A 341 -7.46 -3.08 14.15
C MET A 341 -6.00 -2.64 13.94
N GLU A 342 -5.51 -2.65 12.70
CA GLU A 342 -4.14 -2.20 12.37
C GLU A 342 -3.92 -0.73 12.75
N ASP A 343 -4.94 0.11 12.56
CA ASP A 343 -4.91 1.51 12.97
C ASP A 343 -4.62 1.66 14.46
N VAL A 344 -5.34 0.88 15.27
CA VAL A 344 -5.25 0.94 16.72
C VAL A 344 -3.91 0.41 17.22
N VAL A 345 -3.39 -0.65 16.58
CA VAL A 345 -2.04 -1.17 16.85
C VAL A 345 -0.99 -0.10 16.57
N SER A 346 -1.05 0.52 15.38
CA SER A 346 -0.13 1.60 14.98
C SER A 346 -0.18 2.79 15.94
N LEU A 347 -1.39 3.30 16.24
CA LEU A 347 -1.58 4.39 17.19
C LEU A 347 -1.03 4.03 18.59
N SER A 348 -1.27 2.80 19.06
CA SER A 348 -0.78 2.34 20.37
C SER A 348 0.75 2.31 20.44
N ASN A 349 1.42 1.90 19.36
CA ASN A 349 2.89 1.95 19.29
C ASN A 349 3.41 3.39 19.39
N HIS A 350 2.80 4.33 18.66
CA HIS A 350 3.19 5.74 18.73
C HIS A 350 2.97 6.34 20.12
N LEU A 351 1.82 6.07 20.73
CA LEU A 351 1.51 6.50 22.10
C LEU A 351 2.50 5.92 23.12
N HIS A 352 2.75 4.61 23.06
CA HIS A 352 3.68 3.94 23.97
C HIS A 352 5.10 4.51 23.85
N ARG A 353 5.61 4.71 22.63
CA ARG A 353 6.94 5.32 22.41
C ARG A 353 7.01 6.75 22.94
N MET A 354 5.97 7.56 22.73
CA MET A 354 5.91 8.92 23.24
C MET A 354 5.93 8.93 24.78
N LEU A 355 5.06 8.16 25.44
CA LEU A 355 4.97 8.13 26.90
C LEU A 355 6.25 7.60 27.55
N LYS A 356 6.94 6.64 26.91
CA LYS A 356 8.24 6.17 27.36
C LYS A 356 9.30 7.27 27.29
N LYS A 357 9.29 8.12 26.25
CA LYS A 357 10.22 9.26 26.11
C LYS A 357 9.94 10.36 27.14
N THR A 358 8.69 10.61 27.50
CA THR A 358 8.32 11.63 28.49
C THR A 358 8.47 11.16 29.93
N GLY A 359 8.91 9.92 30.16
CA GLY A 359 9.03 9.33 31.50
C GLY A 359 7.67 9.14 32.18
N GLY A 360 6.59 9.00 31.40
CA GLY A 360 5.22 8.90 31.91
C GLY A 360 4.55 10.24 32.21
N ASN A 361 5.23 11.37 32.02
CA ASN A 361 4.61 12.69 32.16
C ASN A 361 3.58 12.93 31.06
N LYS A 362 2.51 13.68 31.41
CA LYS A 362 1.43 14.02 30.49
C LYS A 362 1.95 14.85 29.31
N PRO A 363 1.76 14.38 28.06
CA PRO A 363 2.14 15.13 26.87
C PRO A 363 1.25 16.36 26.71
N ASP A 364 1.83 17.44 26.19
CA ASP A 364 1.05 18.60 25.75
C ASP A 364 0.28 18.30 24.46
N ALA A 365 -0.57 19.23 24.05
CA ALA A 365 -1.39 19.07 22.85
C ALA A 365 -0.54 18.98 21.56
N ALA A 366 0.63 19.62 21.53
CA ALA A 366 1.51 19.60 20.35
C ALA A 366 2.19 18.24 20.18
N ALA A 367 2.62 17.61 21.28
CA ALA A 367 3.17 16.26 21.28
C ALA A 367 2.12 15.22 20.85
N LEU A 368 0.88 15.36 21.30
CA LEU A 368 -0.23 14.51 20.87
C LEU A 368 -0.55 14.69 19.38
N ASP A 369 -0.63 15.93 18.90
CA ASP A 369 -0.88 16.21 17.49
C ASP A 369 0.21 15.61 16.59
N ALA A 370 1.48 15.70 17.00
CA ALA A 370 2.59 15.08 16.28
C ALA A 370 2.48 13.55 16.22
N VAL A 371 2.06 12.90 17.33
CA VAL A 371 1.80 11.45 17.35
C VAL A 371 0.63 11.06 16.45
N PHE A 372 -0.44 11.84 16.46
CA PHE A 372 -1.60 11.57 15.60
C PHE A 372 -1.28 11.77 14.12
N ALA A 373 -0.45 12.76 13.79
CA ALA A 373 0.03 12.99 12.43
C ALA A 373 0.90 11.82 11.92
N GLN A 374 1.79 11.29 12.76
CA GLN A 374 2.61 10.11 12.42
C GLN A 374 1.74 8.87 12.19
N TYR A 375 0.76 8.63 13.06
CA TYR A 375 -0.23 7.56 12.88
C TYR A 375 -1.00 7.72 11.56
N GLN A 376 -1.50 8.91 11.25
CA GLN A 376 -2.23 9.15 10.01
C GLN A 376 -1.33 8.92 8.79
N GLU A 377 -0.10 9.44 8.80
CA GLU A 377 0.85 9.29 7.69
C GLU A 377 1.16 7.81 7.41
N GLU A 378 1.39 7.01 8.45
CA GLU A 378 1.65 5.57 8.36
C GLU A 378 0.44 4.79 7.79
N ARG A 379 -0.78 5.19 8.17
CA ARG A 379 -1.99 4.41 7.90
C ARG A 379 -2.77 4.85 6.67
N LEU A 380 -2.67 6.10 6.25
CA LEU A 380 -3.52 6.68 5.21
C LEU A 380 -3.41 5.95 3.88
N GLU A 381 -2.20 5.71 3.38
CA GLU A 381 -2.00 5.03 2.09
C GLU A 381 -2.44 3.56 2.15
N ARG A 382 -2.22 2.90 3.29
CA ARG A 382 -2.68 1.53 3.51
C ARG A 382 -4.20 1.43 3.55
N ALA A 383 -4.88 2.38 4.19
CA ALA A 383 -6.35 2.47 4.18
C ALA A 383 -6.91 2.78 2.78
N LYS A 384 -6.31 3.74 2.06
CA LYS A 384 -6.68 4.06 0.66
C LYS A 384 -6.56 2.86 -0.26
N TYR A 385 -5.47 2.10 -0.15
CA TYR A 385 -5.28 0.88 -0.91
C TYR A 385 -6.43 -0.11 -0.67
N VAL A 386 -6.75 -0.40 0.60
CA VAL A 386 -7.83 -1.35 0.93
C VAL A 386 -9.20 -0.88 0.43
N VAL A 387 -9.55 0.39 0.66
CA VAL A 387 -10.83 0.95 0.21
C VAL A 387 -10.93 0.93 -1.31
N THR A 388 -9.85 1.29 -2.01
CA THR A 388 -9.80 1.29 -3.49
C THR A 388 -9.93 -0.11 -4.06
N MET A 389 -9.15 -1.06 -3.54
CA MET A 389 -9.19 -2.46 -3.99
C MET A 389 -10.55 -3.09 -3.71
N SER A 390 -11.16 -2.82 -2.56
CA SER A 390 -12.48 -3.35 -2.24
C SER A 390 -13.56 -2.76 -3.15
N GLY A 391 -13.48 -1.45 -3.37
CA GLY A 391 -14.37 -0.74 -4.28
C GLY A 391 -14.27 -1.26 -5.72
N LEU A 392 -13.05 -1.51 -6.22
CA LEU A 392 -12.83 -2.07 -7.55
C LEU A 392 -13.39 -3.49 -7.64
N ALA A 393 -13.07 -4.36 -6.67
CA ALA A 393 -13.60 -5.73 -6.62
C ALA A 393 -15.13 -5.72 -6.64
N SER A 394 -15.77 -4.84 -5.88
CA SER A 394 -17.24 -4.71 -5.85
C SER A 394 -17.83 -4.36 -7.21
N ARG A 395 -17.17 -3.46 -7.95
CA ARG A 395 -17.62 -3.03 -9.29
C ARG A 395 -17.41 -4.11 -10.34
N VAL A 396 -16.32 -4.88 -10.26
CA VAL A 396 -16.06 -6.04 -11.12
C VAL A 396 -17.09 -7.14 -10.88
N GLN A 397 -17.30 -7.51 -9.62
CA GLN A 397 -18.23 -8.58 -9.22
C GLN A 397 -19.69 -8.27 -9.54
N ALA A 398 -20.05 -6.99 -9.53
CA ALA A 398 -21.39 -6.52 -9.91
C ALA A 398 -21.48 -6.09 -11.38
N GLU A 399 -20.49 -6.40 -12.24
CA GLU A 399 -20.46 -6.05 -13.67
C GLU A 399 -20.88 -4.60 -13.96
N LYS A 400 -20.39 -3.63 -13.17
CA LYS A 400 -20.88 -2.23 -13.19
C LYS A 400 -20.85 -1.60 -14.59
N THR A 401 -19.84 -1.93 -15.39
CA THR A 401 -19.71 -1.50 -16.79
C THR A 401 -19.24 -2.67 -17.66
N LEU A 402 -19.30 -2.51 -18.99
CA LEU A 402 -18.79 -3.52 -19.92
C LEU A 402 -17.31 -3.87 -19.66
N LEU A 403 -16.46 -2.87 -19.34
CA LEU A 403 -15.07 -3.14 -18.95
C LEU A 403 -14.97 -3.98 -17.67
N HIS A 404 -15.81 -3.72 -16.67
CA HIS A 404 -15.83 -4.52 -15.43
C HIS A 404 -16.27 -5.96 -15.70
N LYS A 405 -17.24 -6.15 -16.60
CA LYS A 405 -17.66 -7.49 -17.05
C LYS A 405 -16.53 -8.24 -17.75
N ILE A 406 -15.85 -7.60 -18.70
CA ILE A 406 -14.69 -8.17 -19.38
C ILE A 406 -13.59 -8.52 -18.37
N ALA A 407 -13.27 -7.62 -17.43
CA ALA A 407 -12.31 -7.88 -16.37
C ALA A 407 -12.70 -9.09 -15.51
N GLY A 408 -13.99 -9.20 -15.13
CA GLY A 408 -14.52 -10.34 -14.37
C GLY A 408 -14.36 -11.69 -15.08
N LEU A 409 -14.42 -11.71 -16.43
CA LEU A 409 -14.19 -12.90 -17.25
C LEU A 409 -12.69 -13.24 -17.39
N LEU A 410 -11.81 -12.25 -17.34
CA LEU A 410 -10.36 -12.43 -17.49
C LEU A 410 -9.65 -12.79 -16.17
N ILE A 411 -10.14 -12.29 -15.03
CA ILE A 411 -9.52 -12.54 -13.71
C ILE A 411 -9.31 -14.03 -13.40
N PRO A 412 -10.26 -14.94 -13.67
CA PRO A 412 -10.06 -16.38 -13.45
C PRO A 412 -8.96 -17.01 -14.32
N LEU A 413 -8.57 -16.37 -15.42
CA LEU A 413 -7.50 -16.84 -16.30
C LEU A 413 -6.11 -16.41 -15.81
N LEU A 414 -6.03 -15.49 -14.84
CA LEU A 414 -4.76 -15.02 -14.31
C LEU A 414 -4.12 -16.09 -13.41
N PRO A 415 -2.79 -16.28 -13.49
CA PRO A 415 -2.08 -17.14 -12.56
C PRO A 415 -2.31 -16.67 -11.11
N ILE A 416 -2.71 -17.59 -10.24
CA ILE A 416 -3.02 -17.31 -8.83
C ILE A 416 -1.77 -16.98 -8.00
N GLY A 417 -0.58 -17.40 -8.46
CA GLY A 417 0.70 -17.21 -7.75
C GLY A 417 1.05 -15.74 -7.48
N PRO A 418 1.15 -14.88 -8.52
CA PRO A 418 1.37 -13.44 -8.35
C PRO A 418 0.35 -12.75 -7.43
N VAL A 419 -0.93 -13.13 -7.54
CA VAL A 419 -2.00 -12.58 -6.67
C VAL A 419 -1.79 -12.98 -5.20
N ALA A 420 -1.44 -14.24 -4.96
CA ALA A 420 -1.12 -14.74 -3.62
C ALA A 420 0.15 -14.10 -3.03
N ASN A 421 1.16 -13.82 -3.86
CA ASN A 421 2.39 -13.13 -3.43
C ASN A 421 2.14 -11.66 -3.09
N HIS A 422 1.38 -10.94 -3.92
CA HIS A 422 1.03 -9.54 -3.66
C HIS A 422 0.25 -9.39 -2.35
N LEU A 423 -0.70 -10.28 -2.12
CA LEU A 423 -1.40 -10.34 -0.84
C LEU A 423 -0.44 -10.72 0.30
N GLY A 424 0.45 -11.68 0.06
CA GLY A 424 1.53 -12.05 0.97
C GLY A 424 2.32 -10.84 1.45
N GLU A 425 2.80 -10.00 0.53
CA GLU A 425 3.52 -8.76 0.83
C GLU A 425 2.69 -7.78 1.68
N TYR A 426 1.44 -7.56 1.31
CA TYR A 426 0.54 -6.71 2.09
C TYR A 426 0.41 -7.19 3.55
N ILE A 427 0.33 -8.51 3.76
CA ILE A 427 0.18 -9.12 5.08
C ILE A 427 1.45 -8.98 5.93
N ARG A 428 2.65 -9.18 5.38
CA ARG A 428 3.92 -9.11 6.17
C ARG A 428 4.20 -7.69 6.62
N ALA A 429 3.67 -6.70 5.89
CA ALA A 429 3.79 -5.29 6.23
C ALA A 429 2.73 -4.80 7.24
N GLY A 430 1.87 -5.68 7.78
CA GLY A 430 0.90 -5.31 8.81
C GLY A 430 1.59 -4.87 10.12
N PRO A 431 1.11 -3.80 10.78
CA PRO A 431 1.70 -3.34 12.03
C PRO A 431 1.49 -4.37 13.15
N LYS A 432 2.50 -4.49 14.00
CA LYS A 432 2.54 -5.34 15.20
C LYS A 432 2.79 -4.46 16.42
N LEU A 433 2.35 -4.89 17.60
CA LEU A 433 2.69 -4.17 18.83
C LEU A 433 4.19 -4.33 19.11
N ASP A 434 4.95 -3.23 19.11
CA ASP A 434 6.42 -3.26 19.21
C ASP A 434 6.94 -3.40 20.65
N PHE A 435 6.07 -3.17 21.63
CA PHE A 435 6.37 -3.20 23.05
C PHE A 435 5.95 -4.49 23.75
N VAL A 436 5.53 -5.47 22.95
CA VAL A 436 5.13 -6.76 23.45
C VAL A 436 5.92 -7.81 22.61
N LYS A 437 6.52 -8.82 23.27
CA LYS A 437 7.40 -9.85 22.68
C LYS A 437 6.70 -10.98 21.89
N ILE A 438 6.43 -10.82 20.60
CA ILE A 438 5.80 -11.87 19.78
C ILE A 438 6.62 -13.17 19.76
N VAL A 439 5.99 -14.31 20.07
CA VAL A 439 6.58 -15.66 20.00
C VAL A 439 5.73 -16.57 19.10
N ASP A 440 6.37 -17.56 18.47
CA ASP A 440 5.71 -18.67 17.76
C ASP A 440 4.79 -18.30 16.57
N LEU A 441 5.19 -17.29 15.79
CA LEU A 441 4.60 -17.03 14.47
C LEU A 441 4.88 -18.21 13.52
N ALA A 442 3.88 -18.71 12.79
CA ALA A 442 4.17 -19.72 11.76
C ALA A 442 5.09 -19.13 10.69
N SER A 443 6.11 -19.92 10.36
CA SER A 443 7.00 -19.69 9.23
C SER A 443 6.36 -20.27 7.98
N GLY A 444 6.15 -19.43 6.96
CA GLY A 444 5.83 -19.87 5.60
C GLY A 444 6.98 -19.55 4.64
N ARG A 445 6.74 -19.63 3.32
CA ARG A 445 7.75 -19.22 2.31
C ARG A 445 8.15 -17.74 2.40
N MET A 446 7.34 -16.90 3.04
CA MET A 446 7.61 -15.47 3.20
C MET A 446 7.84 -15.15 4.68
N PRO A 447 9.04 -14.70 5.08
CA PRO A 447 9.30 -14.28 6.46
C PRO A 447 8.53 -13.01 6.81
N TRP A 448 8.37 -12.74 8.10
CA TRP A 448 7.78 -11.49 8.55
C TRP A 448 8.77 -10.33 8.39
N ARG A 449 8.26 -9.10 8.17
CA ARG A 449 9.11 -7.94 7.89
C ARG A 449 10.03 -7.59 9.07
N ASP A 450 9.54 -7.75 10.29
CA ASP A 450 10.27 -7.62 11.55
C ASP A 450 11.31 -8.72 11.75
N GLU A 451 11.10 -9.95 11.26
CA GLU A 451 12.11 -11.01 11.28
C GLU A 451 13.26 -10.70 10.31
N GLU A 452 12.94 -10.18 9.12
CA GLU A 452 13.97 -9.68 8.18
C GLU A 452 14.72 -8.47 8.75
N GLU A 453 14.01 -7.51 9.37
CA GLU A 453 14.62 -6.35 10.01
C GLU A 453 15.47 -6.76 11.21
N GLN A 454 15.02 -7.68 12.07
CA GLN A 454 15.82 -8.22 13.18
C GLN A 454 17.02 -9.02 12.68
N THR A 455 16.87 -9.84 11.64
CA THR A 455 18.00 -10.56 11.02
C THR A 455 19.01 -9.57 10.45
N ARG A 456 18.53 -8.49 9.82
CA ARG A 456 19.36 -7.39 9.33
C ARG A 456 20.01 -6.61 10.48
N GLU A 457 19.30 -6.34 11.57
CA GLU A 457 19.81 -5.67 12.78
C GLU A 457 20.83 -6.53 13.53
N MET A 458 20.64 -7.84 13.62
CA MET A 458 21.62 -8.79 14.19
C MET A 458 22.85 -8.91 13.29
N ALA A 459 22.66 -8.99 11.98
CA ALA A 459 23.76 -8.90 11.01
C ALA A 459 24.52 -7.56 11.14
N MET A 460 23.81 -6.48 11.46
CA MET A 460 24.36 -5.14 11.70
C MET A 460 25.00 -4.95 13.07
N ALA A 461 24.55 -5.66 14.10
CA ALA A 461 25.06 -5.56 15.46
C ALA A 461 26.51 -6.07 15.56
N GLY A 462 26.89 -7.00 14.67
CA GLY A 462 28.27 -7.48 14.51
C GLY A 462 29.19 -6.59 13.68
N LEU A 463 28.70 -5.48 13.11
CA LEU A 463 29.45 -4.63 12.19
C LEU A 463 30.05 -3.38 12.87
N GLY A 464 31.24 -2.98 12.40
CA GLY A 464 31.96 -1.80 12.89
C GLY A 464 31.29 -0.46 12.54
N LYS A 465 31.72 0.63 13.18
CA LYS A 465 31.09 1.98 13.08
C LYS A 465 30.99 2.52 11.63
N GLN A 466 31.96 2.21 10.76
CA GLN A 466 31.93 2.58 9.34
C GLN A 466 30.92 1.73 8.53
N GLN A 467 30.80 0.44 8.84
CA GLN A 467 29.84 -0.46 8.21
C GLN A 467 28.40 -0.12 8.63
N LYS A 468 28.15 0.21 9.91
CA LYS A 468 26.83 0.69 10.35
C LYS A 468 26.37 1.96 9.61
N ARG A 469 27.30 2.90 9.39
CA ARG A 469 27.05 4.17 8.67
C ARG A 469 26.77 3.95 7.17
N PHE A 470 27.39 2.94 6.56
CA PHE A 470 27.11 2.50 5.19
C PHE A 470 25.70 1.91 5.06
N TRP A 471 25.24 1.14 6.06
CA TRP A 471 23.92 0.51 6.05
C TRP A 471 22.75 1.42 6.46
N GLU A 472 22.96 2.41 7.33
CA GLU A 472 21.96 3.47 7.64
C GLU A 472 21.63 4.32 6.40
N VAL A 473 22.62 4.56 5.54
CA VAL A 473 22.45 5.26 4.25
C VAL A 473 21.64 4.42 3.25
N ILE A 474 21.76 3.09 3.31
CA ILE A 474 21.00 2.13 2.49
C ILE A 474 19.55 1.96 3.00
N GLY A 475 19.29 2.08 4.31
CA GLY A 475 17.97 1.91 4.92
C GLY A 475 16.91 2.94 4.50
N ALA A 476 17.34 4.11 4.01
CA ALA A 476 16.45 5.22 3.63
C ALA A 476 15.79 5.07 2.24
N MET A 477 16.07 4.00 1.47
CA MET A 477 15.56 3.83 0.11
C MET A 477 15.03 2.40 -0.12
N GLY A 478 13.76 2.13 0.20
CA GLY A 478 13.14 0.81 -0.01
C GLY A 478 12.63 0.58 -1.44
N ALA A 479 13.07 -0.50 -2.11
CA ALA A 479 12.45 -1.23 -3.24
C ALA A 479 13.29 -2.53 -3.55
N PRO A 480 12.90 -3.45 -4.46
CA PRO A 480 13.33 -4.86 -4.50
C PRO A 480 14.85 -5.06 -4.66
N ASN A 481 15.38 -6.23 -4.26
CA ASN A 481 16.81 -6.54 -4.27
C ASN A 481 17.39 -6.60 -5.70
N LEU A 482 17.74 -5.42 -6.20
CA LEU A 482 18.49 -5.19 -7.44
C LEU A 482 19.99 -5.30 -7.22
N ALA A 483 20.47 -5.62 -6.00
CA ALA A 483 21.90 -5.61 -5.67
C ALA A 483 22.68 -6.70 -6.42
N SER A 484 22.03 -7.80 -6.80
CA SER A 484 22.63 -8.86 -7.63
C SER A 484 22.67 -8.52 -9.12
N PHE A 485 22.09 -7.40 -9.57
CA PHE A 485 22.14 -6.95 -10.96
C PHE A 485 23.23 -5.88 -11.15
N PRO A 486 23.93 -5.85 -12.30
CA PRO A 486 24.90 -4.81 -12.58
C PRO A 486 24.30 -3.40 -12.49
N THR A 487 25.06 -2.46 -11.93
CA THR A 487 24.70 -1.03 -11.89
C THR A 487 25.61 -0.23 -12.81
N THR A 488 25.29 1.03 -13.08
CA THR A 488 26.15 1.91 -13.88
C THR A 488 26.65 3.10 -13.06
N LYS A 489 27.93 3.45 -13.22
CA LYS A 489 28.52 4.66 -12.66
C LYS A 489 28.99 5.59 -13.78
N PRO A 490 28.63 6.89 -13.79
CA PRO A 490 29.11 7.83 -14.81
C PRO A 490 30.64 7.81 -14.90
N ALA A 491 31.18 7.70 -16.11
CA ALA A 491 32.60 7.48 -16.33
C ALA A 491 33.22 8.47 -17.31
N MET A 492 32.64 8.59 -18.51
CA MET A 492 33.26 9.32 -19.61
C MET A 492 32.22 10.00 -20.51
N LEU A 493 32.69 10.97 -21.29
CA LEU A 493 31.97 11.61 -22.38
C LEU A 493 32.75 11.37 -23.67
N PHE A 494 32.07 10.82 -24.68
CA PHE A 494 32.60 10.67 -26.03
C PHE A 494 31.87 11.63 -26.96
N LYS A 495 32.62 12.40 -27.74
CA LYS A 495 32.09 13.29 -28.77
C LYS A 495 32.82 13.01 -30.06
N THR A 496 32.10 12.90 -31.16
CA THR A 496 32.72 12.78 -32.48
C THR A 496 31.88 13.46 -33.53
N THR A 497 32.46 13.73 -34.70
CA THR A 497 31.76 14.32 -35.84
C THR A 497 32.06 13.52 -37.10
N PHE A 498 31.12 13.53 -38.02
CA PHE A 498 31.30 13.03 -39.37
C PHE A 498 30.69 14.00 -40.38
N ASN A 499 31.24 14.01 -41.60
CA ASN A 499 30.81 14.91 -42.67
C ASN A 499 30.45 14.19 -43.97
N LYS A 500 30.54 12.87 -43.99
CA LYS A 500 30.25 12.04 -45.16
C LYS A 500 29.84 10.63 -44.74
N THR A 501 28.96 10.02 -45.51
CA THR A 501 28.62 8.60 -45.41
C THR A 501 28.92 7.90 -46.74
N TYR A 502 29.31 6.63 -46.68
CA TYR A 502 29.57 5.79 -47.85
C TYR A 502 28.53 4.67 -47.88
N MET A 503 27.63 4.71 -48.85
CA MET A 503 26.62 3.67 -49.04
C MET A 503 27.25 2.44 -49.70
N CYS A 504 27.30 1.32 -48.97
CA CYS A 504 27.72 0.03 -49.54
C CYS A 504 26.53 -0.72 -50.17
N GLY A 505 25.30 -0.37 -49.79
CA GLY A 505 24.06 -0.95 -50.32
C GLY A 505 23.52 -2.09 -49.46
N ASP A 506 22.52 -2.78 -49.99
CA ASP A 506 21.91 -3.92 -49.30
C ASP A 506 22.84 -5.14 -49.37
N THR A 507 23.16 -5.69 -48.20
CA THR A 507 23.91 -6.94 -48.09
C THR A 507 23.01 -8.11 -48.49
N HIS A 508 23.61 -9.19 -48.98
CA HIS A 508 22.88 -10.42 -49.30
C HIS A 508 22.26 -11.09 -48.06
N SER A 509 22.69 -10.70 -46.86
CA SER A 509 22.09 -11.10 -45.58
C SER A 509 20.85 -10.26 -45.20
N GLY A 510 20.51 -9.21 -45.95
CA GLY A 510 19.26 -8.46 -45.84
C GLY A 510 19.36 -7.09 -45.15
N SER A 511 20.53 -6.63 -44.73
CA SER A 511 20.72 -5.33 -44.07
C SER A 511 21.30 -4.29 -45.03
N THR A 512 21.00 -3.01 -44.86
CA THR A 512 21.68 -1.94 -45.62
C THR A 512 22.96 -1.53 -44.89
N LEU A 513 24.13 -1.69 -45.52
CA LEU A 513 25.42 -1.31 -44.95
C LEU A 513 25.85 0.10 -45.37
N ILE A 514 26.25 0.89 -44.38
CA ILE A 514 26.74 2.26 -44.54
C ILE A 514 28.03 2.39 -43.73
N VAL A 515 29.06 2.97 -44.33
CA VAL A 515 30.32 3.28 -43.61
C VAL A 515 30.37 4.78 -43.33
N VAL A 516 30.50 5.14 -42.05
CA VAL A 516 30.54 6.52 -41.57
C VAL A 516 31.91 6.80 -40.95
N PRO A 517 32.82 7.50 -41.66
CA PRO A 517 34.12 7.86 -41.10
C PRO A 517 33.97 8.93 -40.02
N LEU A 518 34.67 8.73 -38.91
CA LEU A 518 34.74 9.67 -37.80
C LEU A 518 35.90 10.64 -38.06
N VAL A 519 35.58 11.93 -38.21
CA VAL A 519 36.51 12.97 -38.68
C VAL A 519 37.30 13.60 -37.53
N SER A 520 36.63 13.83 -36.41
CA SER A 520 37.24 14.38 -35.20
C SER A 520 36.44 13.93 -33.98
N GLY A 521 37.03 14.04 -32.79
CA GLY A 521 36.33 13.70 -31.56
C GLY A 521 37.21 13.73 -30.32
N THR A 522 36.58 13.64 -29.16
CA THR A 522 37.25 13.52 -27.86
C THR A 522 36.63 12.42 -27.01
N LEU A 523 37.45 11.83 -26.14
CA LEU A 523 37.02 10.94 -25.06
C LEU A 523 37.60 11.47 -23.75
N GLU A 524 36.72 11.90 -22.84
CA GLU A 524 37.11 12.58 -21.60
C GLU A 524 36.44 11.94 -20.39
N SER A 525 37.19 11.72 -19.31
CA SER A 525 36.64 11.25 -18.03
C SER A 525 35.80 12.34 -17.36
N ILE A 526 34.71 11.97 -16.69
CA ILE A 526 33.84 12.88 -15.94
C ILE A 526 33.87 12.57 -14.44
N GLY A 527 33.75 13.62 -13.62
CA GLY A 527 33.73 13.50 -12.17
C GLY A 527 34.97 12.77 -11.61
N ASP A 528 34.73 11.84 -10.69
CA ASP A 528 35.78 11.12 -9.96
C ASP A 528 36.25 9.83 -10.64
N PHE A 529 35.89 9.59 -11.92
CA PHE A 529 36.33 8.41 -12.66
C PHE A 529 37.86 8.37 -12.79
N GLU A 530 38.45 7.20 -12.59
CA GLU A 530 39.88 6.91 -12.76
C GLU A 530 40.07 5.70 -13.67
N PRO A 531 41.08 5.70 -14.56
CA PRO A 531 42.08 6.76 -14.73
C PRO A 531 41.51 8.01 -15.40
N LYS A 532 42.06 9.20 -15.11
CA LYS A 532 41.72 10.42 -15.85
C LYS A 532 42.09 10.29 -17.33
N LEU A 533 41.11 10.55 -18.19
CA LEU A 533 41.21 10.44 -19.64
C LEU A 533 41.00 11.80 -20.29
N LYS A 534 41.85 12.11 -21.25
CA LYS A 534 41.68 13.23 -22.18
C LYS A 534 42.33 12.84 -23.51
N PHE A 535 41.55 12.20 -24.36
CA PHE A 535 42.00 11.66 -25.64
C PHE A 535 41.36 12.40 -26.81
N ASN A 536 42.14 12.60 -27.86
CA ASN A 536 41.66 13.10 -29.14
C ASN A 536 41.57 11.94 -30.14
N LEU A 537 40.46 11.89 -30.87
CA LEU A 537 40.24 10.86 -31.89
C LEU A 537 41.16 11.11 -33.09
N ASN A 538 41.97 10.12 -33.46
CA ASN A 538 42.89 10.20 -34.59
C ASN A 538 42.22 9.71 -35.88
N ASN A 539 41.52 8.56 -35.79
CA ASN A 539 40.88 7.91 -36.92
C ASN A 539 39.82 6.92 -36.41
N GLY A 540 38.78 6.68 -37.20
CA GLY A 540 37.79 5.64 -36.93
C GLY A 540 36.66 5.64 -37.95
N ALA A 541 35.85 4.59 -37.92
CA ALA A 541 34.62 4.53 -38.69
C ALA A 541 33.57 3.69 -37.98
N ASP A 542 32.30 3.98 -38.28
CA ASP A 542 31.15 3.14 -37.96
C ASP A 542 30.76 2.32 -39.19
N TRP A 543 30.76 1.00 -39.07
CA TRP A 543 30.19 0.08 -40.06
C TRP A 543 28.72 -0.16 -39.75
N PHE A 544 27.94 0.90 -39.92
CA PHE A 544 26.54 0.98 -39.55
C PHE A 544 25.65 0.13 -40.46
N GLN A 545 24.83 -0.72 -39.87
CA GLN A 545 23.88 -1.57 -40.62
C GLN A 545 22.45 -1.24 -40.25
N ILE A 546 21.58 -1.04 -41.23
CA ILE A 546 20.14 -0.90 -41.01
C ILE A 546 19.50 -2.27 -41.24
N ASP A 547 18.79 -2.79 -40.25
CA ASP A 547 18.08 -4.07 -40.34
C ASP A 547 17.03 -4.03 -41.48
N ALA A 548 16.71 -5.20 -42.05
CA ALA A 548 15.77 -5.33 -43.18
C ALA A 548 14.40 -4.67 -42.94
N ASP A 549 13.92 -4.67 -41.69
CA ASP A 549 12.65 -4.06 -41.30
C ASP A 549 12.69 -2.53 -41.19
N LYS A 550 13.87 -1.94 -41.33
CA LYS A 550 14.18 -0.51 -41.23
C LYS A 550 13.78 0.11 -39.88
N LYS A 551 13.62 -0.69 -38.83
CA LYS A 551 13.28 -0.23 -37.48
C LYS A 551 14.49 -0.07 -36.57
N HIS A 552 15.57 -0.80 -36.84
CA HIS A 552 16.77 -0.78 -36.02
C HIS A 552 18.03 -0.61 -36.86
N GLY A 553 18.97 0.16 -36.33
CA GLY A 553 20.33 0.27 -36.82
C GLY A 553 21.30 -0.40 -35.85
N ARG A 554 22.34 -1.04 -36.37
CA ARG A 554 23.41 -1.70 -35.65
C ARG A 554 24.69 -0.92 -35.87
N MET A 555 25.22 -0.34 -34.80
CA MET A 555 26.50 0.35 -34.81
C MET A 555 27.62 -0.63 -34.58
N CYS A 556 28.72 -0.43 -35.29
CA CYS A 556 29.94 -1.18 -35.16
C CYS A 556 31.11 -0.21 -35.40
N ILE A 557 31.51 0.49 -34.35
CA ILE A 557 32.56 1.51 -34.41
C ILE A 557 33.89 0.88 -34.05
N LYS A 558 34.92 1.19 -34.84
CA LYS A 558 36.31 0.97 -34.47
C LYS A 558 37.12 2.23 -34.68
N ALA A 559 37.76 2.70 -33.62
CA ALA A 559 38.51 3.95 -33.64
C ALA A 559 39.81 3.88 -32.83
N VAL A 560 40.70 4.83 -33.09
CA VAL A 560 41.96 5.04 -32.38
C VAL A 560 42.01 6.48 -31.89
N ALA A 561 42.38 6.66 -30.62
CA ALA A 561 42.53 7.97 -30.00
C ALA A 561 43.86 8.06 -29.25
N SER A 562 44.44 9.26 -29.16
CA SER A 562 45.69 9.51 -28.41
C SER A 562 45.55 10.64 -27.39
N ASP A 563 46.28 10.53 -26.28
CA ASP A 563 46.39 11.59 -25.27
C ASP A 563 47.48 12.62 -25.64
N GLU A 564 47.66 13.65 -24.81
CA GLU A 564 48.67 14.71 -25.02
C GLU A 564 50.12 14.18 -24.96
N GLU A 565 50.35 13.01 -24.36
CA GLU A 565 51.65 12.34 -24.28
C GLU A 565 51.90 11.41 -25.49
N GLY A 566 50.95 11.31 -26.42
CA GLY A 566 51.02 10.45 -27.61
C GLY A 566 50.71 8.98 -27.36
N VAL A 567 50.18 8.63 -26.18
CA VAL A 567 49.76 7.26 -25.85
C VAL A 567 48.44 6.97 -26.54
N SER A 568 48.36 5.85 -27.25
CA SER A 568 47.18 5.47 -28.05
C SER A 568 46.32 4.40 -27.38
N ILE A 569 45.01 4.51 -27.56
CA ILE A 569 44.00 3.50 -27.21
C ILE A 569 43.17 3.14 -28.44
N CYS A 570 42.69 1.91 -28.51
CA CYS A 570 41.67 1.49 -29.47
C CYS A 570 40.31 1.44 -28.78
N ILE A 571 39.29 2.01 -29.44
CA ILE A 571 37.92 2.06 -28.98
C ILE A 571 37.10 1.19 -29.93
N ASN A 572 36.48 0.14 -29.39
CA ASN A 572 35.54 -0.72 -30.11
C ASN A 572 34.15 -0.54 -29.50
N THR A 573 33.15 -0.26 -30.33
CA THR A 573 31.78 -0.02 -29.86
C THR A 573 30.79 -0.81 -30.69
N GLU A 574 29.86 -1.48 -30.02
CA GLU A 574 28.71 -2.12 -30.65
C GLU A 574 27.43 -1.59 -30.02
N GLY A 575 26.43 -1.28 -30.83
CA GLY A 575 25.20 -0.70 -30.30
C GLY A 575 23.99 -0.84 -31.19
N VAL A 576 22.85 -0.47 -30.64
CA VAL A 576 21.57 -0.49 -31.33
C VAL A 576 20.94 0.88 -31.25
N ILE A 577 20.44 1.35 -32.38
CA ILE A 577 19.70 2.60 -32.50
C ILE A 577 18.31 2.34 -33.09
N ALA A 578 17.29 3.01 -32.56
CA ALA A 578 15.97 3.00 -33.16
C ALA A 578 15.95 3.88 -34.42
N MET A 579 15.51 3.34 -35.55
CA MET A 579 15.37 4.06 -36.82
C MET A 579 13.96 4.63 -36.94
N ASN A 580 13.87 5.96 -37.00
CA ASN A 580 12.61 6.69 -37.10
C ASN A 580 12.79 7.98 -37.92
N GLU A 581 11.74 8.81 -38.02
CA GLU A 581 11.75 10.05 -38.80
C GLU A 581 12.81 11.07 -38.36
N ILE A 582 13.35 10.94 -37.15
CA ILE A 582 14.42 11.78 -36.60
C ILE A 582 15.80 11.17 -36.89
N THR A 583 16.00 9.89 -36.57
CA THR A 583 17.32 9.23 -36.67
C THR A 583 17.66 8.78 -38.08
N MET A 584 16.67 8.50 -38.93
CA MET A 584 16.90 8.07 -40.31
C MET A 584 17.60 9.16 -41.15
N PRO A 585 17.14 10.43 -41.18
CA PRO A 585 17.88 11.50 -41.88
C PRO A 585 19.29 11.75 -41.33
N LEU A 586 19.46 11.63 -40.00
CA LEU A 586 20.75 11.80 -39.32
C LEU A 586 21.76 10.71 -39.72
N ALA A 587 21.33 9.46 -39.81
CA ALA A 587 22.17 8.33 -40.23
C ALA A 587 22.71 8.48 -41.66
N PHE A 588 22.05 9.28 -42.50
CA PHE A 588 22.49 9.57 -43.87
C PHE A 588 23.19 10.93 -44.01
N GLY A 589 23.38 11.69 -42.93
CA GLY A 589 24.04 12.99 -42.98
C GLY A 589 23.22 14.06 -43.70
N ALA A 590 21.89 14.04 -43.59
CA ALA A 590 21.03 15.05 -44.20
C ALA A 590 21.33 16.45 -43.61
N PRO A 591 21.54 17.48 -44.46
CA PRO A 591 22.00 18.80 -44.02
C PRO A 591 20.98 19.59 -43.17
N ASP A 592 19.70 19.22 -43.24
CA ASP A 592 18.56 19.80 -42.51
C ASP A 592 18.08 18.94 -41.34
N ALA A 593 18.80 17.86 -41.02
CA ALA A 593 18.45 16.98 -39.91
C ALA A 593 18.54 17.68 -38.56
N LYS A 594 17.51 17.51 -37.72
CA LYS A 594 17.45 18.13 -36.39
C LYS A 594 18.20 17.29 -35.35
N PRO A 595 18.84 17.90 -34.33
CA PRO A 595 19.46 17.18 -33.23
C PRO A 595 18.48 16.23 -32.53
N SER A 596 18.98 15.10 -32.02
CA SER A 596 18.17 14.18 -31.23
C SER A 596 18.38 14.40 -29.72
N PRO A 597 17.39 14.14 -28.86
CA PRO A 597 17.65 13.89 -27.44
C PRO A 597 18.45 12.59 -27.22
N PHE A 598 18.98 12.42 -26.01
CA PHE A 598 19.55 11.14 -25.56
C PHE A 598 18.46 10.06 -25.47
N GLY A 599 18.87 8.79 -25.65
CA GLY A 599 18.00 7.64 -25.43
C GLY A 599 17.46 6.96 -26.70
N PHE A 600 17.87 7.40 -27.90
CA PHE A 600 17.56 6.71 -29.14
C PHE A 600 18.54 5.59 -29.50
N GLY A 601 19.75 5.64 -28.94
CA GLY A 601 20.77 4.61 -29.11
C GLY A 601 21.43 4.23 -27.80
N VAL A 602 21.71 2.93 -27.66
CA VAL A 602 22.48 2.34 -26.56
C VAL A 602 23.62 1.52 -27.14
N GLU A 603 24.77 1.58 -26.49
CA GLU A 603 25.99 0.97 -27.02
C GLU A 603 26.91 0.48 -25.90
N LEU A 604 27.76 -0.49 -26.23
CA LEU A 604 28.76 -1.06 -25.35
C LEU A 604 30.14 -0.67 -25.86
N PHE A 605 30.94 -0.05 -25.01
CA PHE A 605 32.32 0.33 -25.32
C PHE A 605 33.30 -0.68 -24.72
N LYS A 606 34.32 -1.03 -25.51
CA LYS A 606 35.53 -1.72 -25.07
C LYS A 606 36.74 -0.89 -25.47
N ILE A 607 37.67 -0.75 -24.55
CA ILE A 607 38.91 0.00 -24.77
C ILE A 607 40.08 -0.97 -24.64
N GLU A 608 40.97 -0.96 -25.61
CA GLU A 608 42.18 -1.78 -25.67
C GLU A 608 43.41 -0.87 -25.71
N THR A 609 44.47 -1.21 -24.98
CA THR A 609 45.66 -0.36 -24.88
C THR A 609 46.91 -1.15 -24.51
N GLY A 610 48.03 -0.85 -25.18
CA GLY A 610 49.34 -1.37 -24.77
C GLY A 610 49.98 -0.58 -23.62
N SER A 611 49.31 0.43 -23.06
CA SER A 611 49.87 1.32 -22.04
C SER A 611 49.60 0.83 -20.63
N GLU A 612 50.66 0.70 -19.85
CA GLU A 612 50.58 0.35 -18.42
C GLU A 612 49.75 1.37 -17.62
N LYS A 613 49.76 2.65 -18.03
CA LYS A 613 49.00 3.76 -17.43
C LYS A 613 47.49 3.53 -17.50
N TYR A 614 47.01 2.90 -18.57
CA TYR A 614 45.59 2.76 -18.88
C TYR A 614 45.11 1.30 -18.90
N LYS A 615 45.96 0.34 -18.51
CA LYS A 615 45.65 -1.10 -18.51
C LYS A 615 44.38 -1.49 -17.76
N THR A 616 43.96 -0.69 -16.79
CA THR A 616 42.74 -0.94 -16.00
C THR A 616 41.48 -0.82 -16.85
N LEU A 617 41.50 -0.04 -17.94
CA LEU A 617 40.38 0.12 -18.86
C LEU A 617 39.99 -1.19 -19.56
N GLU A 618 40.95 -2.09 -19.81
CA GLU A 618 40.68 -3.39 -20.45
C GLU A 618 39.86 -4.33 -19.57
N ASN A 619 39.86 -4.10 -18.26
CA ASN A 619 39.11 -4.90 -17.28
C ASN A 619 37.74 -4.30 -16.93
N MET A 620 37.31 -3.29 -17.67
CA MET A 620 36.05 -2.58 -17.43
C MET A 620 35.09 -2.78 -18.61
N VAL A 621 33.79 -2.81 -18.31
CA VAL A 621 32.72 -2.79 -19.31
C VAL A 621 32.03 -1.45 -19.23
N PHE A 622 31.70 -0.87 -20.37
CA PHE A 622 31.10 0.46 -20.44
C PHE A 622 29.83 0.42 -21.27
N ALA A 623 28.80 1.13 -20.83
CA ALA A 623 27.55 1.31 -21.54
C ALA A 623 27.33 2.80 -21.82
N GLY A 624 27.06 3.13 -23.08
CA GLY A 624 26.79 4.49 -23.54
C GLY A 624 25.33 4.70 -23.90
N SER A 625 24.85 5.92 -23.67
CA SER A 625 23.65 6.43 -24.32
C SER A 625 24.03 7.64 -25.16
N GLN A 626 23.64 7.60 -26.43
CA GLN A 626 24.05 8.61 -27.40
C GLN A 626 22.91 9.50 -27.88
N ARG A 627 23.30 10.62 -28.47
CA ARG A 627 22.48 11.51 -29.27
C ARG A 627 23.25 12.05 -30.47
N PHE A 628 22.53 12.50 -31.49
CA PHE A 628 23.10 13.29 -32.57
C PHE A 628 22.98 14.79 -32.29
N THR A 629 24.02 15.53 -32.61
CA THR A 629 24.09 16.99 -32.58
C THR A 629 24.30 17.54 -34.00
N GLN A 630 23.99 18.81 -34.20
CA GLN A 630 24.30 19.51 -35.44
C GLN A 630 25.43 20.49 -35.15
N GLU A 631 26.56 20.33 -35.84
CA GLU A 631 27.75 21.13 -35.64
C GLU A 631 27.87 22.23 -36.71
N GLN A 632 28.65 23.28 -36.42
CA GLN A 632 28.90 24.35 -37.39
C GLN A 632 29.59 23.80 -38.65
N GLY A 633 29.11 24.22 -39.83
CA GLY A 633 29.64 23.75 -41.12
C GLY A 633 28.94 22.53 -41.72
N GLY A 634 27.79 22.10 -41.17
CA GLY A 634 26.98 21.02 -41.74
C GLY A 634 27.44 19.61 -41.37
N MET A 635 28.37 19.48 -40.41
CA MET A 635 28.77 18.20 -39.86
C MET A 635 27.72 17.69 -38.86
N VAL A 636 27.49 16.38 -38.86
CA VAL A 636 26.65 15.73 -37.85
C VAL A 636 27.57 15.30 -36.72
N GLY A 637 27.28 15.79 -35.52
CA GLY A 637 27.97 15.38 -34.30
C GLY A 637 27.26 14.21 -33.64
N VAL A 638 28.02 13.42 -32.90
CA VAL A 638 27.54 12.35 -32.02
C VAL A 638 28.11 12.62 -30.64
N GLU A 639 27.24 12.59 -29.64
CA GLU A 639 27.64 12.71 -28.24
C GLU A 639 27.10 11.51 -27.46
N ALA A 640 27.99 10.76 -26.82
CA ALA A 640 27.67 9.62 -25.98
C ALA A 640 28.09 9.86 -24.53
N ARG A 641 27.14 9.67 -23.62
CA ARG A 641 27.38 9.66 -22.17
C ARG A 641 27.62 8.23 -21.73
N ILE A 642 28.84 7.97 -21.26
CA ILE A 642 29.32 6.62 -20.99
C ILE A 642 29.41 6.39 -19.50
N SER A 643 28.85 5.27 -19.06
CA SER A 643 28.94 4.79 -17.69
C SER A 643 29.69 3.47 -17.64
N GLN A 644 30.52 3.28 -16.61
CA GLN A 644 31.09 1.99 -16.28
C GLN A 644 29.98 1.08 -15.75
N VAL A 645 29.87 -0.12 -16.31
CA VAL A 645 29.04 -1.20 -15.77
C VAL A 645 29.79 -1.83 -14.61
N VAL A 646 29.20 -1.76 -13.43
CA VAL A 646 29.74 -2.29 -12.18
C VAL A 646 28.98 -3.58 -11.84
N PRO A 647 29.67 -4.69 -11.54
CA PRO A 647 29.02 -5.93 -11.12
C PRO A 647 28.04 -5.70 -9.96
N GLY A 648 26.94 -6.45 -9.96
CA GLY A 648 26.07 -6.54 -8.79
C GLY A 648 26.77 -7.36 -7.70
N GLU A 649 26.69 -6.93 -6.45
CA GLU A 649 27.25 -7.65 -5.31
C GLU A 649 26.11 -8.35 -4.54
N GLY A 650 26.11 -9.68 -4.58
CA GLY A 650 25.23 -10.55 -3.78
C GLY A 650 25.92 -11.88 -3.52
N MET A 651 25.81 -12.41 -2.30
CA MET A 651 26.14 -13.81 -2.01
C MET A 651 24.97 -14.69 -2.47
N GLU A 652 25.30 -15.83 -3.11
CA GLU A 652 24.35 -16.84 -3.63
C GLU A 652 23.29 -17.30 -2.64
#